data_AF-A0A1H5W3J0-F1
#
_entry.id   AF-A0A1H5W3J0-F1
#
_cell.length_a   1.000
_cell.length_b   1.000
_cell.length_c   1.000
_cell.angle_alpha   90.00
_cell.angle_beta   90.00
_cell.angle_gamma   90.00
#
_symmetry.space_group_name_H-M   'P 1'
#
loop_
_entity.id
_entity.type
_entity.pdbx_description
1 polymer ?
#
loop_
_entity_poly.entity_id
_entity_poly.type
_entity_poly.pdbx_seq_one_letter_code
_entity_poly.pdbx_strand_id
1 'polypeptide(L)'
;MAKVKTMADWKIGDPMINENDYWQDPNYKAEDPEKEKLVLELAKLITDRYVKKLTNKINNRDPEYWMLDLILNKEQVKFLLNFKKTRVPYSIEELATMNNMSVEDTKKMVERLRWIGIIEQNRAKTPDKHLQYELPIFVPGSAEFMMMQEKLTDEFPQLATFFNLMTQLPLAGITQMVPPGGAGIGMHVIPVEKAISLENQSVPVEHLSRWIDMYDKYGISECSCRKQQAMRGEGSGEIRGDYCIGMGDMAEYMDDRGIGHYISKEEVYEILERAERHGYVHQITNIDGEGKIVAICNCAPGVCNALRTSQLFNTPNMSASAYRAHVEKDKCVACGKCVEVCPVGAAKLGQKLCKKDGSEVKYPKTELPNAKKWGPEKWNYNYRDDAKINCYDTGTAPCKTACPVHLSVQGYIKMAAEGRYEDALKLIKQDNPFPYICGAVCNRRCEDACTRGTIDQPLAIDEIKKFIASLDLKSDKKYIPLCEKHDGGMWSDDYKVAVIGGGPAGLAAAYFLRRDGYPVTVFEKEKRPGGMLMNGIPSYRLEKDIIDAEIDVIRQMGVEFKCGVEVGKDITIQKLREEGYKAFFIAIGMQGGRKAGVPGEDAEGVQTGVDFLRNINQDHSIKLNGDTVVIGGGNVAIDVARTAVRAGASKVTMLCLEGEKEMPAAADEVAEAKEEGIEVKNGWGPKEVVTENGHVKSVIFKRCVSVFDSEHRFSPKYNEEETIEIPCENLLLSIGQSVQWGGLLEGTKVELNRNGTAVADKLTRQTAEPDIFVGGDVFTGARFAIDAIAGGREGSVSINRFVHKGNRLDLARDRREFIELDKDDIKVEGFDDAKRQIPGKKAGVASKTFDDLRLVFTEDQVKAEANRCLGCGATTVDENRCIGCGLCTTKCEFDAIHLTRDMPAASTMVRSEDKLKKVGPYAAKRAGKILINKIVGDKN
;
A
#
# COMPACT_ATOMS: atom_id res chain seq x y z
N MET A 1 -39.45 2.87 -17.66
CA MET A 1 -38.18 2.10 -17.69
C MET A 1 -37.10 3.06 -18.18
N ALA A 2 -35.91 3.09 -17.57
CA ALA A 2 -34.81 3.87 -18.13
C ALA A 2 -34.33 3.21 -19.43
N LYS A 3 -33.96 4.00 -20.44
CA LYS A 3 -33.27 3.47 -21.63
C LYS A 3 -31.96 2.86 -21.15
N VAL A 4 -31.78 1.55 -21.36
CA VAL A 4 -30.48 0.90 -21.26
C VAL A 4 -29.59 1.53 -22.34
N LYS A 5 -28.44 2.10 -21.97
CA LYS A 5 -27.45 2.59 -22.94
C LYS A 5 -27.16 1.47 -23.96
N THR A 6 -27.20 1.80 -25.24
CA THR A 6 -26.81 0.86 -26.30
C THR A 6 -25.29 0.86 -26.44
N MET A 7 -24.70 -0.17 -27.06
CA MET A 7 -23.23 -0.25 -27.21
C MET A 7 -22.63 0.89 -28.06
N ALA A 8 -23.45 1.64 -28.80
CA ALA A 8 -23.02 2.83 -29.53
C ALA A 8 -22.82 4.08 -28.62
N ASP A 9 -23.30 4.02 -27.37
CA ASP A 9 -23.25 5.13 -26.41
C ASP A 9 -22.01 5.07 -25.46
N TRP A 10 -21.10 4.11 -25.69
CA TRP A 10 -19.94 3.84 -24.84
C TRP A 10 -18.73 4.58 -25.38
N LYS A 11 -18.13 5.45 -24.55
CA LYS A 11 -16.91 6.20 -24.87
C LYS A 11 -15.74 5.65 -24.07
N ILE A 12 -14.50 5.91 -24.51
CA ILE A 12 -13.33 5.73 -23.63
C ILE A 12 -13.58 6.58 -22.37
N GLY A 13 -13.59 5.94 -21.20
CA GLY A 13 -13.98 6.53 -19.92
C GLY A 13 -15.43 6.26 -19.46
N ASP A 14 -16.25 5.54 -20.22
CA ASP A 14 -17.44 4.88 -19.64
C ASP A 14 -17.02 3.71 -18.71
N PRO A 15 -17.88 3.25 -17.80
CA PRO A 15 -17.51 2.17 -16.88
C PRO A 15 -17.34 0.81 -17.54
N MET A 16 -16.57 -0.07 -16.89
CA MET A 16 -16.32 -1.49 -17.27
C MET A 16 -15.35 -1.68 -18.47
N ILE A 17 -14.74 -0.61 -18.96
CA ILE A 17 -13.87 -0.56 -20.15
C ILE A 17 -12.73 0.46 -19.98
N ASN A 18 -11.63 0.32 -20.72
CA ASN A 18 -10.51 1.28 -20.74
C ASN A 18 -9.89 1.47 -22.13
N GLU A 19 -8.81 2.25 -22.22
CA GLU A 19 -8.08 2.56 -23.45
C GLU A 19 -7.35 1.37 -24.11
N ASN A 20 -7.08 0.30 -23.34
CA ASN A 20 -6.45 -0.93 -23.81
C ASN A 20 -7.48 -2.03 -24.19
N ASP A 21 -8.78 -1.75 -24.03
CA ASP A 21 -9.81 -2.73 -24.35
C ASP A 21 -10.10 -2.85 -25.85
N TYR A 22 -10.47 -4.07 -26.25
CA TYR A 22 -10.88 -4.36 -27.61
C TYR A 22 -12.26 -3.76 -27.95
N TRP A 23 -12.32 -3.12 -29.12
CA TRP A 23 -13.53 -2.54 -29.70
C TRP A 23 -13.80 -3.18 -31.06
N GLN A 24 -14.91 -3.92 -31.17
CA GLN A 24 -15.40 -4.36 -32.48
C GLN A 24 -15.73 -3.12 -33.32
N ASP A 25 -15.23 -3.06 -34.57
CA ASP A 25 -15.58 -1.98 -35.50
C ASP A 25 -17.12 -1.87 -35.59
N PRO A 26 -17.73 -0.69 -35.36
CA PRO A 26 -19.15 -0.48 -35.58
C PRO A 26 -19.60 -0.90 -36.99
N ASN A 27 -18.73 -0.82 -38.00
CA ASN A 27 -19.02 -1.18 -39.38
C ASN A 27 -18.62 -2.63 -39.74
N TYR A 28 -18.23 -3.44 -38.76
CA TYR A 28 -17.83 -4.83 -38.96
C TYR A 28 -18.87 -5.61 -39.78
N LYS A 29 -18.35 -6.40 -40.73
CA LYS A 29 -19.09 -7.39 -41.50
C LYS A 29 -18.32 -8.70 -41.40
N ALA A 30 -19.02 -9.78 -41.10
CA ALA A 30 -18.41 -11.09 -41.08
C ALA A 30 -17.91 -11.49 -42.48
N GLU A 31 -16.71 -12.05 -42.54
CA GLU A 31 -16.11 -12.56 -43.78
C GLU A 31 -16.88 -13.78 -44.32
N ASP A 32 -17.45 -14.58 -43.41
CA ASP A 32 -18.22 -15.78 -43.70
C ASP A 32 -19.63 -15.69 -43.10
N PRO A 33 -20.66 -15.34 -43.90
CA PRO A 33 -22.04 -15.20 -43.41
C PRO A 33 -22.66 -16.49 -42.86
N GLU A 34 -22.15 -17.67 -43.25
CA GLU A 34 -22.61 -18.95 -42.68
C GLU A 34 -22.03 -19.13 -41.27
N LYS A 35 -20.72 -18.84 -41.11
CA LYS A 35 -20.06 -18.85 -39.81
C LYS A 35 -20.69 -17.82 -38.87
N GLU A 36 -20.98 -16.60 -39.34
CA GLU A 36 -21.67 -15.57 -38.55
C GLU A 36 -22.98 -16.10 -37.95
N LYS A 37 -23.82 -16.72 -38.79
CA LYS A 37 -25.08 -17.31 -38.34
C LYS A 37 -24.87 -18.41 -37.29
N LEU A 38 -23.89 -19.29 -37.49
CA LEU A 38 -23.58 -20.38 -36.57
C LEU A 38 -23.04 -19.85 -35.22
N VAL A 39 -22.15 -18.86 -35.25
CA VAL A 39 -21.59 -18.22 -34.04
C VAL A 39 -22.67 -17.48 -33.27
N LEU A 40 -23.61 -16.79 -33.95
CA LEU A 40 -24.74 -16.14 -33.28
C LEU A 40 -25.64 -17.14 -32.55
N GLU A 41 -25.91 -18.32 -33.12
CA GLU A 41 -26.65 -19.39 -32.42
C GLU A 41 -25.86 -19.95 -31.22
N LEU A 42 -24.55 -20.13 -31.35
CA LEU A 42 -23.70 -20.61 -30.26
C LEU A 42 -23.63 -19.58 -29.11
N ALA A 43 -23.48 -18.29 -29.43
CA ALA A 43 -23.51 -17.20 -28.47
C ALA A 43 -24.84 -17.17 -27.69
N LYS A 44 -25.98 -17.41 -28.35
CA LYS A 44 -27.31 -17.48 -27.71
C LYS A 44 -27.43 -18.68 -26.75
N LEU A 45 -26.83 -19.81 -27.12
CA LEU A 45 -26.77 -21.01 -26.30
C LEU A 45 -25.97 -20.74 -25.01
N ILE A 46 -24.76 -20.20 -25.13
CA ILE A 46 -23.81 -20.06 -24.02
C ILE A 46 -24.11 -18.84 -23.13
N THR A 47 -24.59 -17.71 -23.68
CA THR A 47 -24.72 -16.44 -22.94
C THR A 47 -25.47 -16.58 -21.61
N ASP A 48 -24.93 -15.95 -20.57
CA ASP A 48 -25.55 -15.79 -19.26
C ASP A 48 -26.16 -14.39 -19.07
N ARG A 49 -26.02 -13.48 -20.06
CA ARG A 49 -26.71 -12.18 -20.10
C ARG A 49 -28.22 -12.41 -20.24
N TYR A 50 -28.91 -12.59 -19.11
CA TYR A 50 -30.29 -13.08 -19.05
C TYR A 50 -31.29 -12.29 -19.92
N VAL A 51 -31.13 -10.97 -20.04
CA VAL A 51 -31.97 -10.13 -20.94
C VAL A 51 -31.75 -10.49 -22.42
N LYS A 52 -30.50 -10.74 -22.84
CA LYS A 52 -30.15 -11.20 -24.19
C LYS A 52 -30.66 -12.62 -24.42
N LYS A 53 -30.48 -13.51 -23.45
CA LYS A 53 -30.96 -14.91 -23.49
C LYS A 53 -32.49 -15.00 -23.64
N LEU A 54 -33.24 -14.23 -22.86
CA LEU A 54 -34.71 -14.18 -22.94
C LEU A 54 -35.24 -13.52 -24.22
N THR A 55 -34.60 -12.46 -24.70
CA THR A 55 -35.06 -11.75 -25.92
C THR A 55 -34.58 -12.40 -27.21
N ASN A 56 -33.61 -13.30 -27.13
CA ASN A 56 -32.88 -13.91 -28.24
C ASN A 56 -32.17 -12.90 -29.17
N LYS A 57 -31.80 -11.72 -28.65
CA LYS A 57 -31.27 -10.56 -29.41
C LYS A 57 -29.76 -10.34 -29.23
N ILE A 58 -28.95 -11.35 -29.56
CA ILE A 58 -27.50 -11.18 -29.78
C ILE A 58 -27.27 -10.72 -31.22
N ASN A 59 -26.28 -9.85 -31.43
CA ASN A 59 -25.80 -9.41 -32.74
C ASN A 59 -24.27 -9.50 -32.83
N ASN A 60 -23.72 -9.24 -34.02
CA ASN A 60 -22.30 -9.36 -34.33
C ASN A 60 -21.38 -8.31 -33.67
N ARG A 61 -21.93 -7.39 -32.86
CA ARG A 61 -21.17 -6.47 -32.01
C ARG A 61 -21.16 -6.89 -30.53
N ASP A 62 -22.01 -7.82 -30.11
CA ASP A 62 -22.00 -8.31 -28.73
C ASP A 62 -20.71 -9.11 -28.46
N PRO A 63 -20.12 -9.02 -27.25
CA PRO A 63 -18.88 -9.72 -26.90
C PRO A 63 -18.95 -11.23 -27.06
N GLU A 64 -20.10 -11.85 -26.80
CA GLU A 64 -20.29 -13.29 -27.03
C GLU A 64 -20.10 -13.70 -28.50
N TYR A 65 -20.39 -12.81 -29.46
CA TYR A 65 -20.18 -13.10 -30.87
C TYR A 65 -18.71 -12.98 -31.24
N TRP A 66 -18.11 -11.79 -31.06
CA TRP A 66 -16.81 -11.52 -31.69
C TRP A 66 -15.68 -12.37 -31.11
N MET A 67 -15.76 -12.74 -29.82
CA MET A 67 -14.75 -13.60 -29.23
C MET A 67 -14.83 -15.04 -29.76
N LEU A 68 -16.05 -15.58 -29.90
CA LEU A 68 -16.27 -16.91 -30.47
C LEU A 68 -15.92 -16.95 -31.96
N ASP A 69 -16.19 -15.87 -32.71
CA ASP A 69 -15.82 -15.76 -34.11
C ASP A 69 -14.29 -15.70 -34.31
N LEU A 70 -13.57 -14.97 -33.45
CA LEU A 70 -12.11 -14.90 -33.52
C LEU A 70 -11.44 -16.25 -33.20
N ILE A 71 -11.89 -16.96 -32.16
CA ILE A 71 -11.20 -18.16 -31.64
C ILE A 71 -11.63 -19.46 -32.33
N LEU A 72 -12.87 -19.57 -32.81
CA LEU A 72 -13.43 -20.82 -33.32
C LEU A 72 -13.54 -20.82 -34.85
N ASN A 73 -13.17 -21.95 -35.46
CA ASN A 73 -13.47 -22.21 -36.87
C ASN A 73 -14.92 -22.73 -37.05
N LYS A 74 -15.39 -22.77 -38.30
CA LYS A 74 -16.78 -23.16 -38.63
C LYS A 74 -17.16 -24.56 -38.12
N GLU A 75 -16.26 -25.54 -38.22
CA GLU A 75 -16.53 -26.92 -37.81
C GLU A 75 -16.56 -27.08 -36.28
N GLN A 76 -15.71 -26.35 -35.57
CA GLN A 76 -15.76 -26.25 -34.10
C GLN A 76 -17.09 -25.66 -33.61
N VAL A 77 -17.60 -24.61 -34.27
CA VAL A 77 -18.90 -24.01 -33.91
C VAL A 77 -20.05 -24.99 -34.17
N LYS A 78 -20.05 -25.70 -35.31
CA LYS A 78 -21.02 -26.78 -35.60
C LYS A 78 -20.98 -27.87 -34.52
N PHE A 79 -19.78 -28.28 -34.10
CA PHE A 79 -19.60 -29.30 -33.06
C PHE A 79 -20.21 -28.88 -31.72
N LEU A 80 -19.94 -27.64 -31.29
CA LEU A 80 -20.43 -27.09 -30.01
C LEU A 80 -21.95 -26.90 -29.99
N LEU A 81 -22.58 -26.58 -31.12
CA LEU A 81 -24.04 -26.44 -31.21
C LEU A 81 -24.78 -27.75 -30.88
N ASN A 82 -24.16 -28.91 -31.10
CA ASN A 82 -24.78 -30.21 -30.81
C ASN A 82 -24.92 -30.52 -29.31
N PHE A 83 -24.23 -29.81 -28.41
CA PHE A 83 -24.44 -29.94 -26.96
C PHE A 83 -25.87 -29.56 -26.52
N LYS A 84 -26.60 -28.75 -27.31
CA LYS A 84 -28.01 -28.31 -27.12
C LYS A 84 -28.33 -27.53 -25.83
N LYS A 85 -27.56 -27.71 -24.75
CA LYS A 85 -27.67 -27.02 -23.46
C LYS A 85 -26.28 -26.87 -22.84
N THR A 86 -26.07 -25.77 -22.14
CA THR A 86 -24.89 -25.60 -21.27
C THR A 86 -24.99 -26.50 -20.03
N ARG A 87 -23.86 -26.92 -19.48
CA ARG A 87 -23.76 -27.73 -18.25
C ARG A 87 -24.53 -29.06 -18.29
N VAL A 88 -24.48 -29.71 -19.44
CA VAL A 88 -24.90 -31.10 -19.63
C VAL A 88 -23.69 -31.86 -20.16
N PRO A 89 -23.19 -32.87 -19.42
CA PRO A 89 -22.04 -33.64 -19.84
C PRO A 89 -22.43 -34.74 -20.83
N TYR A 90 -21.48 -35.10 -21.70
CA TYR A 90 -21.58 -36.17 -22.69
C TYR A 90 -20.26 -36.97 -22.77
N SER A 91 -20.35 -38.26 -23.07
CA SER A 91 -19.16 -39.09 -23.39
C SER A 91 -18.62 -38.78 -24.79
N ILE A 92 -17.42 -39.26 -25.11
CA ILE A 92 -16.86 -39.16 -26.48
C ILE A 92 -17.74 -39.89 -27.49
N GLU A 93 -18.29 -41.05 -27.13
CA GLU A 93 -19.12 -41.90 -27.99
C GLU A 93 -20.48 -41.23 -28.27
N GLU A 94 -21.06 -40.56 -27.27
CA GLU A 94 -22.26 -39.73 -27.44
C GLU A 94 -21.97 -38.54 -28.36
N LEU A 95 -20.88 -37.80 -28.11
CA LEU A 95 -20.47 -36.68 -28.95
C LEU A 95 -20.17 -37.10 -30.40
N ALA A 96 -19.53 -38.25 -30.60
CA ALA A 96 -19.25 -38.81 -31.93
C ALA A 96 -20.55 -39.12 -32.68
N THR A 97 -21.52 -39.74 -31.99
CA THR A 97 -22.86 -40.02 -32.53
C THR A 97 -23.62 -38.73 -32.85
N MET A 98 -23.58 -37.75 -31.94
CA MET A 98 -24.28 -36.46 -32.09
C MET A 98 -23.73 -35.60 -33.22
N ASN A 99 -22.45 -35.77 -33.59
CA ASN A 99 -21.78 -35.02 -34.64
C ASN A 99 -21.56 -35.80 -35.94
N ASN A 100 -21.97 -37.07 -36.01
CA ASN A 100 -21.69 -37.97 -37.13
C ASN A 100 -20.18 -38.03 -37.46
N MET A 101 -19.35 -38.18 -36.42
CA MET A 101 -17.89 -38.23 -36.49
C MET A 101 -17.39 -39.60 -36.02
N SER A 102 -16.16 -39.97 -36.39
CA SER A 102 -15.50 -41.11 -35.74
C SER A 102 -15.17 -40.78 -34.27
N VAL A 103 -15.09 -41.80 -33.42
CA VAL A 103 -14.65 -41.65 -32.01
C VAL A 103 -13.28 -40.98 -31.94
N GLU A 104 -12.38 -41.30 -32.88
CA GLU A 104 -11.01 -40.79 -32.91
C GLU A 104 -10.93 -39.31 -33.33
N ASP A 105 -11.71 -38.90 -34.33
CA ASP A 105 -11.78 -37.49 -34.75
C ASP A 105 -12.52 -36.64 -33.70
N THR A 106 -13.49 -37.25 -33.00
CA THR A 106 -14.20 -36.63 -31.87
C THR A 106 -13.25 -36.36 -30.72
N LYS A 107 -12.35 -37.29 -30.37
CA LYS A 107 -11.29 -37.05 -29.36
C LYS A 107 -10.44 -35.85 -29.74
N LYS A 108 -9.89 -35.80 -30.95
CA LYS A 108 -9.05 -34.68 -31.42
C LYS A 108 -9.80 -33.33 -31.39
N MET A 109 -11.08 -33.33 -31.78
CA MET A 109 -11.93 -32.14 -31.69
C MET A 109 -12.14 -31.70 -30.24
N VAL A 110 -12.51 -32.63 -29.35
CA VAL A 110 -12.69 -32.36 -27.92
C VAL A 110 -11.39 -31.91 -27.26
N GLU A 111 -10.25 -32.53 -27.55
CA GLU A 111 -8.92 -32.12 -27.06
C GLU A 111 -8.58 -30.69 -27.47
N ARG A 112 -8.82 -30.31 -28.74
CA ARG A 112 -8.59 -28.92 -29.19
C ARG A 112 -9.55 -27.93 -28.52
N LEU A 113 -10.82 -28.27 -28.37
CA LEU A 113 -11.81 -27.42 -27.71
C LEU A 113 -11.56 -27.32 -26.19
N ARG A 114 -11.08 -28.40 -25.56
CA ARG A 114 -10.61 -28.44 -24.17
C ARG A 114 -9.38 -27.56 -24.02
N TRP A 115 -8.40 -27.65 -24.92
CA TRP A 115 -7.20 -26.81 -24.93
C TRP A 115 -7.54 -25.32 -25.07
N ILE A 116 -8.51 -24.97 -25.92
CA ILE A 116 -9.08 -23.62 -26.02
C ILE A 116 -9.77 -23.20 -24.70
N GLY A 117 -10.39 -24.13 -23.98
CA GLY A 117 -11.14 -23.86 -22.75
C GLY A 117 -12.63 -23.61 -22.96
N ILE A 118 -13.15 -23.80 -24.18
CA ILE A 118 -14.59 -23.70 -24.47
C ILE A 118 -15.38 -24.93 -23.96
N ILE A 119 -14.69 -26.04 -23.67
CA ILE A 119 -15.24 -27.26 -23.06
C ILE A 119 -14.56 -27.55 -21.71
N GLU A 120 -15.36 -27.95 -20.73
CA GLU A 120 -14.95 -28.46 -19.42
C GLU A 120 -14.96 -30.00 -19.41
N GLN A 121 -14.07 -30.62 -18.64
CA GLN A 121 -13.99 -32.07 -18.42
C GLN A 121 -14.30 -32.36 -16.96
N ASN A 122 -15.13 -33.37 -16.69
CA ASN A 122 -15.35 -33.89 -15.34
C ASN A 122 -15.60 -35.41 -15.38
N ARG A 123 -15.68 -36.05 -14.21
CA ARG A 123 -15.92 -37.49 -14.10
C ARG A 123 -17.39 -37.80 -13.83
N ALA A 124 -17.90 -38.81 -14.51
CA ALA A 124 -19.25 -39.31 -14.30
C ALA A 124 -19.44 -39.77 -12.85
N LYS A 125 -20.63 -39.51 -12.29
CA LYS A 125 -20.99 -39.93 -10.91
C LYS A 125 -21.39 -41.41 -10.81
N THR A 126 -21.22 -42.16 -11.88
CA THR A 126 -21.38 -43.61 -11.98
C THR A 126 -20.14 -44.34 -11.44
N PRO A 127 -20.24 -45.63 -11.07
CA PRO A 127 -19.13 -46.36 -10.42
C PRO A 127 -17.84 -46.46 -11.25
N ASP A 128 -17.95 -46.37 -12.58
CA ASP A 128 -16.84 -46.41 -13.54
C ASP A 128 -16.09 -45.08 -13.67
N LYS A 129 -16.65 -43.96 -13.20
CA LYS A 129 -16.04 -42.62 -13.21
C LYS A 129 -15.41 -42.21 -14.55
N HIS A 130 -16.05 -42.57 -15.68
CA HIS A 130 -15.54 -42.24 -17.01
C HIS A 130 -15.47 -40.71 -17.23
N LEU A 131 -14.60 -40.29 -18.14
CA LEU A 131 -14.48 -38.89 -18.53
C LEU A 131 -15.69 -38.48 -19.39
N GLN A 132 -16.28 -37.35 -19.04
CA GLN A 132 -17.38 -36.73 -19.75
C GLN A 132 -17.12 -35.22 -19.88
N TYR A 133 -17.71 -34.61 -20.90
CA TYR A 133 -17.39 -33.26 -21.35
C TYR A 133 -18.65 -32.42 -21.42
N GLU A 134 -18.60 -31.19 -20.89
CA GLU A 134 -19.74 -30.25 -20.94
C GLU A 134 -19.34 -28.89 -21.53
N LEU A 135 -20.33 -28.20 -22.08
CA LEU A 135 -20.21 -26.81 -22.52
C LEU A 135 -20.61 -25.89 -21.35
N PRO A 136 -19.68 -25.25 -20.63
CA PRO A 136 -20.01 -24.33 -19.54
C PRO A 136 -20.63 -23.02 -20.05
N ILE A 137 -21.04 -22.16 -19.13
CA ILE A 137 -21.33 -20.75 -19.43
C ILE A 137 -20.00 -19.97 -19.63
N PHE A 138 -20.05 -18.65 -19.83
CA PHE A 138 -18.84 -17.86 -19.92
C PHE A 138 -18.13 -17.67 -18.57
N VAL A 139 -18.84 -17.29 -17.50
CA VAL A 139 -18.22 -16.98 -16.20
C VAL A 139 -19.06 -17.49 -15.00
N PRO A 140 -18.47 -18.25 -14.06
CA PRO A 140 -17.22 -19.01 -14.24
C PRO A 140 -17.40 -20.07 -15.34
N GLY A 141 -16.31 -20.45 -16.01
CA GLY A 141 -16.38 -21.38 -17.14
C GLY A 141 -15.54 -20.92 -18.33
N SER A 142 -16.10 -20.98 -19.54
CA SER A 142 -15.32 -20.92 -20.79
C SER A 142 -14.46 -19.68 -20.96
N ALA A 143 -14.92 -18.48 -20.59
CA ALA A 143 -14.11 -17.26 -20.70
C ALA A 143 -12.93 -17.25 -19.72
N GLU A 144 -13.12 -17.82 -18.53
CA GLU A 144 -12.07 -18.00 -17.52
C GLU A 144 -11.06 -19.06 -17.97
N PHE A 145 -11.54 -20.21 -18.45
CA PHE A 145 -10.71 -21.31 -18.94
C PHE A 145 -9.95 -20.99 -20.23
N MET A 146 -10.44 -20.06 -21.06
CA MET A 146 -9.68 -19.43 -22.15
C MET A 146 -8.59 -18.53 -21.60
N MET A 147 -8.92 -17.64 -20.64
CA MET A 147 -7.96 -16.73 -20.03
C MET A 147 -6.81 -17.45 -19.32
N MET A 148 -7.02 -18.65 -18.77
CA MET A 148 -5.96 -19.46 -18.16
C MET A 148 -4.93 -19.99 -19.17
N GLN A 149 -5.25 -20.08 -20.47
CA GLN A 149 -4.31 -20.59 -21.48
C GLN A 149 -3.44 -19.47 -22.04
N GLU A 150 -2.17 -19.40 -21.65
CA GLU A 150 -1.23 -18.35 -22.06
C GLU A 150 -1.09 -18.20 -23.57
N LYS A 151 -0.84 -19.30 -24.28
CA LYS A 151 -0.67 -19.29 -25.75
C LYS A 151 -1.92 -18.77 -26.49
N LEU A 152 -3.11 -19.00 -25.93
CA LEU A 152 -4.36 -18.51 -26.50
C LEU A 152 -4.56 -17.01 -26.23
N THR A 153 -4.17 -16.53 -25.05
CA THR A 153 -4.23 -15.10 -24.71
C THR A 153 -3.17 -14.26 -25.44
N ASP A 154 -2.05 -14.88 -25.84
CA ASP A 154 -1.04 -14.24 -26.70
C ASP A 154 -1.52 -14.10 -28.15
N GLU A 155 -2.20 -15.13 -28.68
CA GLU A 155 -2.80 -15.13 -30.02
C GLU A 155 -4.04 -14.22 -30.09
N PHE A 156 -4.85 -14.20 -29.02
CA PHE A 156 -6.12 -13.46 -28.94
C PHE A 156 -6.20 -12.58 -27.67
N PRO A 157 -5.43 -11.48 -27.58
CA PRO A 157 -5.43 -10.60 -26.40
C PRO A 157 -6.79 -9.96 -26.09
N GLN A 158 -7.72 -9.94 -27.06
CA GLN A 158 -9.12 -9.53 -26.90
C GLN A 158 -9.85 -10.34 -25.81
N LEU A 159 -9.36 -11.54 -25.47
CA LEU A 159 -9.86 -12.35 -24.35
C LEU A 159 -9.86 -11.59 -23.02
N ALA A 160 -8.89 -10.71 -22.78
CA ALA A 160 -8.82 -9.93 -21.54
C ALA A 160 -9.98 -8.94 -21.41
N THR A 161 -10.41 -8.34 -22.52
CA THR A 161 -11.63 -7.53 -22.62
C THR A 161 -12.88 -8.40 -22.50
N PHE A 162 -12.92 -9.53 -23.21
CA PHE A 162 -14.05 -10.45 -23.20
C PHE A 162 -14.38 -10.94 -21.79
N PHE A 163 -13.39 -11.47 -21.06
CA PHE A 163 -13.56 -11.94 -19.69
C PHE A 163 -13.97 -10.80 -18.75
N ASN A 164 -13.43 -9.58 -18.91
CA ASN A 164 -13.90 -8.41 -18.15
C ASN A 164 -15.40 -8.18 -18.34
N LEU A 165 -15.85 -8.13 -19.60
CA LEU A 165 -17.24 -7.84 -19.94
C LEU A 165 -18.18 -8.96 -19.48
N MET A 166 -17.77 -10.23 -19.62
CA MET A 166 -18.56 -11.37 -19.15
C MET A 166 -18.61 -11.47 -17.62
N THR A 167 -17.66 -10.92 -16.88
CA THR A 167 -17.79 -10.82 -15.40
C THR A 167 -18.77 -9.73 -14.93
N GLN A 168 -19.28 -8.85 -15.81
CA GLN A 168 -20.04 -7.66 -15.40
C GLN A 168 -21.40 -7.51 -16.12
N LEU A 169 -21.43 -7.65 -17.45
CA LEU A 169 -22.65 -7.50 -18.26
C LEU A 169 -23.79 -8.47 -17.88
N PRO A 170 -23.54 -9.74 -17.50
CA PRO A 170 -24.61 -10.63 -17.03
C PRO A 170 -25.20 -10.19 -15.69
N LEU A 171 -24.38 -9.55 -14.85
CA LEU A 171 -24.67 -9.24 -13.46
C LEU A 171 -25.38 -7.89 -13.28
N ALA A 172 -25.06 -6.90 -14.12
CA ALA A 172 -25.59 -5.52 -14.05
C ALA A 172 -27.13 -5.39 -13.96
N GLY A 173 -27.88 -6.38 -14.48
CA GLY A 173 -29.34 -6.40 -14.42
C GLY A 173 -29.95 -7.20 -13.26
N ILE A 174 -29.17 -8.00 -12.53
CA ILE A 174 -29.65 -9.00 -11.56
C ILE A 174 -29.11 -8.82 -10.14
N THR A 175 -27.96 -8.16 -9.94
CA THR A 175 -27.27 -8.03 -8.64
C THR A 175 -28.17 -7.51 -7.51
N GLN A 176 -29.00 -6.50 -7.79
CA GLN A 176 -29.97 -5.92 -6.85
C GLN A 176 -31.12 -6.87 -6.45
N MET A 177 -31.22 -8.04 -7.08
CA MET A 177 -32.22 -9.08 -6.83
C MET A 177 -31.60 -10.37 -6.29
N VAL A 178 -30.29 -10.37 -6.01
CA VAL A 178 -29.58 -11.51 -5.42
C VAL A 178 -29.94 -11.61 -3.92
N PRO A 179 -30.57 -12.71 -3.46
CA PRO A 179 -30.80 -12.94 -2.04
C PRO A 179 -29.47 -13.25 -1.32
N PRO A 180 -29.45 -13.23 0.03
CA PRO A 180 -28.36 -13.84 0.79
C PRO A 180 -28.06 -15.25 0.29
N GLY A 181 -26.77 -15.60 0.22
CA GLY A 181 -26.28 -16.86 -0.32
C GLY A 181 -26.01 -16.83 -1.82
N GLY A 182 -26.13 -15.66 -2.47
CA GLY A 182 -25.85 -15.47 -3.89
C GLY A 182 -26.81 -16.17 -4.86
N ALA A 183 -27.59 -17.16 -4.40
CA ALA A 183 -28.47 -18.01 -5.20
C ALA A 183 -27.80 -18.63 -6.44
N GLY A 184 -26.54 -19.09 -6.34
CA GLY A 184 -25.85 -19.68 -7.49
C GLY A 184 -25.38 -18.66 -8.52
N ILE A 185 -25.03 -17.45 -8.05
CA ILE A 185 -24.48 -16.36 -8.83
C ILE A 185 -23.19 -15.89 -8.14
N GLY A 186 -22.11 -15.74 -8.91
CA GLY A 186 -20.81 -15.27 -8.41
C GLY A 186 -20.03 -16.29 -7.58
N MET A 187 -19.09 -15.75 -6.80
CA MET A 187 -18.24 -16.48 -5.86
C MET A 187 -18.66 -16.16 -4.42
N HIS A 188 -18.52 -17.11 -3.51
CA HIS A 188 -18.86 -16.95 -2.10
C HIS A 188 -17.58 -16.80 -1.25
N VAL A 189 -17.51 -15.78 -0.40
CA VAL A 189 -16.41 -15.57 0.54
C VAL A 189 -16.50 -16.58 1.66
N ILE A 190 -15.40 -17.28 1.90
CA ILE A 190 -15.20 -18.07 3.11
C ILE A 190 -14.39 -17.22 4.08
N PRO A 191 -14.80 -17.06 5.36
CA PRO A 191 -13.99 -16.39 6.36
C PRO A 191 -12.64 -17.09 6.54
N VAL A 192 -11.63 -16.35 7.00
CA VAL A 192 -10.46 -16.99 7.63
C VAL A 192 -10.95 -17.94 8.73
N GLU A 193 -10.55 -19.20 8.65
CA GLU A 193 -11.12 -20.25 9.52
C GLU A 193 -10.84 -19.98 11.01
N LYS A 194 -9.63 -19.49 11.33
CA LYS A 194 -9.27 -19.05 12.69
C LYS A 194 -10.16 -17.91 13.22
N ALA A 195 -10.80 -17.12 12.35
CA ALA A 195 -11.70 -16.05 12.76
C ALA A 195 -13.12 -16.54 13.13
N ILE A 196 -13.45 -17.80 12.83
CA ILE A 196 -14.76 -18.42 13.12
C ILE A 196 -14.66 -19.73 13.93
N SER A 197 -13.46 -20.21 14.24
CA SER A 197 -13.24 -21.48 14.95
C SER A 197 -13.79 -21.51 16.39
N LEU A 198 -14.09 -20.35 16.97
CA LEU A 198 -14.74 -20.20 18.28
C LEU A 198 -16.25 -19.87 18.17
N GLU A 199 -16.80 -19.72 16.96
CA GLU A 199 -18.24 -19.50 16.76
C GLU A 199 -19.00 -20.84 16.83
N ASN A 200 -19.69 -21.04 17.95
CA ASN A 200 -20.50 -22.23 18.22
C ASN A 200 -21.68 -22.41 17.23
N GLN A 201 -22.09 -21.35 16.52
CA GLN A 201 -23.14 -21.40 15.50
C GLN A 201 -22.62 -21.56 14.07
N SER A 202 -21.30 -21.72 13.88
CA SER A 202 -20.70 -21.92 12.57
C SER A 202 -21.19 -23.24 11.97
N VAL A 203 -21.42 -23.25 10.66
CA VAL A 203 -21.85 -24.46 9.94
C VAL A 203 -20.74 -24.96 9.02
N PRO A 204 -20.63 -26.29 8.76
CA PRO A 204 -19.47 -26.84 8.05
C PRO A 204 -19.10 -26.16 6.73
N VAL A 205 -20.08 -25.70 5.93
CA VAL A 205 -19.84 -25.02 4.64
C VAL A 205 -19.09 -23.68 4.76
N GLU A 206 -18.94 -23.15 5.97
CA GLU A 206 -18.21 -21.91 6.28
C GLU A 206 -16.73 -22.13 6.60
N HIS A 207 -16.26 -23.39 6.70
CA HIS A 207 -14.88 -23.75 7.03
C HIS A 207 -14.12 -24.21 5.77
N LEU A 208 -12.87 -23.77 5.59
CA LEU A 208 -12.03 -24.16 4.46
C LEU A 208 -11.61 -25.63 4.57
N SER A 209 -11.28 -26.08 5.78
CA SER A 209 -10.90 -27.46 6.09
C SER A 209 -11.90 -28.48 5.56
N ARG A 210 -13.21 -28.28 5.77
CA ARG A 210 -14.27 -29.12 5.15
C ARG A 210 -14.07 -29.23 3.64
N TRP A 211 -13.91 -28.11 2.96
CA TRP A 211 -13.83 -28.07 1.50
C TRP A 211 -12.56 -28.73 0.99
N ILE A 212 -11.46 -28.66 1.75
CA ILE A 212 -10.19 -29.35 1.45
C ILE A 212 -10.34 -30.87 1.69
N ASP A 213 -10.96 -31.27 2.80
CA ASP A 213 -11.16 -32.66 3.22
C ASP A 213 -12.12 -33.45 2.31
N MET A 214 -12.94 -32.76 1.51
CA MET A 214 -13.85 -33.39 0.54
C MET A 214 -13.15 -33.98 -0.70
N TYR A 215 -11.85 -33.71 -0.90
CA TYR A 215 -11.10 -34.09 -2.09
C TYR A 215 -9.75 -34.73 -1.73
N ASP A 216 -9.22 -35.50 -2.67
CA ASP A 216 -7.94 -36.22 -2.60
C ASP A 216 -6.88 -35.67 -3.58
N LYS A 217 -7.28 -34.74 -4.46
CA LYS A 217 -6.43 -34.07 -5.45
C LYS A 217 -6.58 -32.56 -5.36
N TYR A 218 -5.44 -31.87 -5.37
CA TYR A 218 -5.35 -30.41 -5.38
C TYR A 218 -4.38 -29.98 -6.46
N GLY A 219 -4.71 -28.91 -7.18
CA GLY A 219 -3.82 -28.28 -8.15
C GLY A 219 -3.75 -26.79 -7.93
N ILE A 220 -2.71 -26.14 -8.41
CA ILE A 220 -2.55 -24.68 -8.36
C ILE A 220 -2.33 -24.13 -9.77
N SER A 221 -2.84 -22.91 -9.99
CA SER A 221 -2.73 -22.21 -11.26
C SER A 221 -2.70 -20.69 -11.08
N GLU A 222 -2.21 -20.02 -12.12
CA GLU A 222 -2.19 -18.57 -12.22
C GLU A 222 -3.60 -17.99 -12.10
N CYS A 223 -3.75 -16.93 -11.32
CA CYS A 223 -5.04 -16.26 -11.21
C CYS A 223 -5.47 -15.56 -12.51
N SER A 224 -6.47 -16.15 -13.18
CA SER A 224 -7.19 -15.63 -14.37
C SER A 224 -7.49 -14.12 -14.27
N CYS A 225 -7.99 -13.67 -13.12
CA CYS A 225 -8.32 -12.27 -12.85
C CYS A 225 -7.09 -11.36 -12.81
N ARG A 226 -5.99 -11.79 -12.17
CA ARG A 226 -4.74 -11.00 -12.09
C ARG A 226 -4.13 -10.83 -13.48
N LYS A 227 -4.02 -11.93 -14.24
CA LYS A 227 -3.59 -11.93 -15.64
C LYS A 227 -4.42 -10.98 -16.51
N GLN A 228 -5.74 -11.12 -16.46
CA GLN A 228 -6.66 -10.29 -17.24
C GLN A 228 -6.50 -8.79 -16.94
N GLN A 229 -6.30 -8.42 -15.66
CA GLN A 229 -6.10 -7.02 -15.29
C GLN A 229 -4.72 -6.50 -15.72
N ALA A 230 -3.66 -7.30 -15.63
CA ALA A 230 -2.35 -6.95 -16.16
C ALA A 230 -2.40 -6.73 -17.69
N MET A 231 -3.03 -7.63 -18.45
CA MET A 231 -3.21 -7.49 -19.91
C MET A 231 -3.97 -6.22 -20.31
N ARG A 232 -4.89 -5.75 -19.45
CA ARG A 232 -5.66 -4.50 -19.63
C ARG A 232 -4.91 -3.23 -19.20
N GLY A 233 -3.71 -3.32 -18.64
CA GLY A 233 -3.06 -2.16 -18.01
C GLY A 233 -3.77 -1.67 -16.74
N GLU A 234 -4.51 -2.55 -16.05
CA GLU A 234 -5.34 -2.25 -14.87
C GLU A 234 -4.90 -3.03 -13.60
N GLY A 235 -3.73 -3.67 -13.63
CA GLY A 235 -3.19 -4.33 -12.45
C GLY A 235 -2.91 -3.34 -11.31
N SER A 236 -3.00 -3.78 -10.06
CA SER A 236 -2.90 -2.92 -8.87
C SER A 236 -1.63 -3.15 -8.02
N GLY A 237 -0.52 -3.54 -8.63
CA GLY A 237 0.72 -3.96 -7.95
C GLY A 237 0.70 -5.40 -7.46
N GLU A 238 -0.35 -6.12 -7.79
CA GLU A 238 -0.57 -7.53 -7.50
C GLU A 238 0.05 -8.36 -8.63
N ILE A 239 0.82 -9.39 -8.29
CA ILE A 239 1.54 -10.17 -9.30
C ILE A 239 0.65 -11.19 -10.01
N ARG A 240 0.96 -11.41 -11.29
CA ARG A 240 0.64 -12.63 -12.03
C ARG A 240 1.36 -13.80 -11.34
N GLY A 241 0.62 -14.70 -10.71
CA GLY A 241 1.15 -15.74 -9.83
C GLY A 241 0.08 -16.75 -9.40
N ASP A 242 0.53 -17.78 -8.70
CA ASP A 242 -0.22 -19.01 -8.43
C ASP A 242 -1.10 -18.87 -7.16
N TYR A 243 -2.43 -18.80 -7.38
CA TYR A 243 -3.42 -18.46 -6.35
C TYR A 243 -4.78 -19.16 -6.51
N CYS A 244 -5.02 -19.80 -7.66
CA CYS A 244 -6.28 -20.48 -7.95
C CYS A 244 -6.09 -21.98 -7.70
N ILE A 245 -6.55 -22.43 -6.53
CA ILE A 245 -6.44 -23.82 -6.08
C ILE A 245 -7.59 -24.61 -6.71
N GLY A 246 -7.30 -25.50 -7.66
CA GLY A 246 -8.26 -26.44 -8.24
C GLY A 246 -8.49 -27.66 -7.37
N MET A 247 -9.73 -28.14 -7.29
CA MET A 247 -10.15 -29.26 -6.43
C MET A 247 -10.62 -30.46 -7.27
N GLY A 248 -10.11 -31.67 -6.99
CA GLY A 248 -10.57 -32.90 -7.62
C GLY A 248 -10.42 -32.91 -9.15
N ASP A 249 -11.53 -33.12 -9.86
CA ASP A 249 -11.58 -33.07 -11.33
C ASP A 249 -10.99 -31.78 -11.93
N MET A 250 -11.08 -30.64 -11.21
CA MET A 250 -10.50 -29.37 -11.68
C MET A 250 -8.96 -29.36 -11.59
N ALA A 251 -8.37 -30.02 -10.59
CA ALA A 251 -6.93 -30.20 -10.52
C ALA A 251 -6.41 -31.04 -11.69
N GLU A 252 -7.14 -32.13 -12.00
CA GLU A 252 -6.87 -32.99 -13.16
C GLU A 252 -7.01 -32.20 -14.47
N TYR A 253 -8.05 -31.36 -14.62
CA TYR A 253 -8.23 -30.48 -15.79
C TYR A 253 -7.13 -29.41 -15.95
N MET A 254 -6.61 -28.86 -14.85
CA MET A 254 -5.50 -27.89 -14.88
C MET A 254 -4.20 -28.53 -15.38
N ASP A 255 -3.88 -29.71 -14.86
CA ASP A 255 -2.69 -30.50 -15.19
C ASP A 255 -2.77 -31.04 -16.65
N ASP A 256 -3.89 -31.67 -17.03
CA ASP A 256 -4.21 -32.19 -18.38
C ASP A 256 -4.16 -31.12 -19.50
N ARG A 257 -4.21 -29.83 -19.14
CA ARG A 257 -4.13 -28.69 -20.08
C ARG A 257 -2.79 -27.95 -20.02
N GLY A 258 -1.92 -28.26 -19.05
CA GLY A 258 -0.70 -27.50 -18.79
C GLY A 258 -0.96 -26.04 -18.40
N ILE A 259 -2.04 -25.79 -17.65
CA ILE A 259 -2.42 -24.45 -17.13
C ILE A 259 -2.28 -24.36 -15.60
N GLY A 260 -1.81 -25.43 -14.98
CA GLY A 260 -1.53 -25.57 -13.55
C GLY A 260 -0.81 -26.88 -13.29
N HIS A 261 -0.53 -27.18 -12.02
CA HIS A 261 0.15 -28.42 -11.60
C HIS A 261 -0.42 -28.91 -10.26
N TYR A 262 -0.26 -30.21 -9.97
CA TYR A 262 -0.65 -30.79 -8.68
C TYR A 262 0.20 -30.27 -7.51
N ILE A 263 -0.43 -30.09 -6.35
CA ILE A 263 0.20 -29.70 -5.07
C ILE A 263 -0.31 -30.57 -3.92
N SER A 264 0.43 -30.62 -2.81
CA SER A 264 0.03 -31.32 -1.59
C SER A 264 -1.05 -30.57 -0.81
N LYS A 265 -1.65 -31.26 0.16
CA LYS A 265 -2.63 -30.67 1.09
C LYS A 265 -1.98 -29.64 2.02
N GLU A 266 -0.74 -29.87 2.41
CA GLU A 266 0.07 -28.98 3.24
C GLU A 266 0.40 -27.69 2.48
N GLU A 267 0.73 -27.79 1.19
CA GLU A 267 0.92 -26.64 0.30
C GLU A 267 -0.36 -25.83 0.14
N VAL A 268 -1.54 -26.47 0.04
CA VAL A 268 -2.84 -25.77 0.06
C VAL A 268 -2.98 -24.90 1.31
N TYR A 269 -2.68 -25.42 2.51
CA TYR A 269 -2.76 -24.63 3.74
C TYR A 269 -1.73 -23.50 3.79
N GLU A 270 -0.49 -23.73 3.37
CA GLU A 270 0.54 -22.68 3.35
C GLU A 270 0.17 -21.53 2.39
N ILE A 271 -0.39 -21.85 1.21
CA ILE A 271 -0.91 -20.86 0.26
C ILE A 271 -2.04 -20.02 0.89
N LEU A 272 -2.96 -20.65 1.62
CA LEU A 272 -4.07 -19.98 2.30
C LEU A 272 -3.55 -19.06 3.42
N GLU A 273 -2.64 -19.53 4.27
CA GLU A 273 -2.02 -18.72 5.32
C GLU A 273 -1.23 -17.55 4.74
N ARG A 274 -0.47 -17.76 3.66
CA ARG A 274 0.26 -16.68 2.96
C ARG A 274 -0.70 -15.66 2.37
N ALA A 275 -1.78 -16.11 1.74
CA ALA A 275 -2.82 -15.22 1.24
C ALA A 275 -3.41 -14.34 2.37
N GLU A 276 -3.62 -14.87 3.56
CA GLU A 276 -4.04 -14.09 4.74
C GLU A 276 -2.96 -13.12 5.25
N ARG A 277 -1.67 -13.51 5.18
CA ARG A 277 -0.54 -12.60 5.49
C ARG A 277 -0.59 -11.37 4.57
N HIS A 278 -0.79 -11.55 3.27
CA HIS A 278 -0.89 -10.45 2.28
C HIS A 278 -2.28 -9.77 2.17
N GLY A 279 -3.31 -10.29 2.85
CA GLY A 279 -4.65 -9.66 2.86
C GLY A 279 -5.54 -10.03 1.67
N TYR A 280 -5.35 -11.21 1.08
CA TYR A 280 -6.18 -11.76 0.02
C TYR A 280 -7.39 -12.51 0.60
N VAL A 281 -8.52 -12.46 -0.10
CA VAL A 281 -9.80 -13.00 0.38
C VAL A 281 -10.05 -14.38 -0.19
N HIS A 282 -10.28 -15.37 0.68
CA HIS A 282 -10.68 -16.72 0.29
C HIS A 282 -12.10 -16.72 -0.30
N GLN A 283 -12.24 -17.27 -1.51
CA GLN A 283 -13.53 -17.41 -2.18
C GLN A 283 -13.68 -18.78 -2.86
N ILE A 284 -14.89 -19.33 -2.82
CA ILE A 284 -15.26 -20.58 -3.48
C ILE A 284 -16.37 -20.37 -4.52
N THR A 285 -16.51 -21.32 -5.44
CA THR A 285 -17.57 -21.31 -6.45
C THR A 285 -18.96 -21.54 -5.82
N ASN A 286 -19.89 -20.60 -6.00
CA ASN A 286 -21.26 -20.71 -5.46
C ASN A 286 -22.22 -21.49 -6.38
N ILE A 287 -21.79 -21.84 -7.59
CA ILE A 287 -22.67 -22.29 -8.69
C ILE A 287 -23.10 -23.77 -8.63
N ASP A 288 -22.50 -24.57 -7.75
CA ASP A 288 -22.69 -26.03 -7.65
C ASP A 288 -23.48 -26.47 -6.41
N GLY A 289 -23.72 -25.56 -5.46
CA GLY A 289 -24.37 -25.84 -4.19
C GLY A 289 -23.45 -26.45 -3.11
N GLU A 290 -24.02 -26.73 -1.94
CA GLU A 290 -23.29 -27.02 -0.69
C GLU A 290 -22.49 -28.35 -0.66
N GLY A 291 -22.53 -29.12 -1.75
CA GLY A 291 -21.93 -30.47 -1.85
C GLY A 291 -20.82 -30.61 -2.89
N LYS A 292 -20.42 -29.54 -3.58
CA LYS A 292 -19.28 -29.53 -4.53
C LYS A 292 -18.75 -28.10 -4.67
N ILE A 293 -17.43 -27.94 -4.68
CA ILE A 293 -16.74 -26.82 -5.30
C ILE A 293 -15.81 -27.32 -6.41
N VAL A 294 -15.28 -26.41 -7.24
CA VAL A 294 -14.22 -26.72 -8.21
C VAL A 294 -12.91 -25.99 -7.90
N ALA A 295 -12.96 -24.87 -7.19
CA ALA A 295 -11.77 -24.11 -6.83
C ALA A 295 -11.91 -23.30 -5.53
N ILE A 296 -10.77 -23.01 -4.90
CA ILE A 296 -10.59 -22.00 -3.85
C ILE A 296 -9.66 -20.91 -4.40
N CYS A 297 -10.13 -19.67 -4.41
CA CYS A 297 -9.43 -18.53 -5.00
C CYS A 297 -8.92 -17.55 -3.93
N ASN A 298 -7.63 -17.24 -3.97
CA ASN A 298 -6.96 -16.29 -3.08
C ASN A 298 -7.00 -14.87 -3.67
N CYS A 299 -8.10 -14.16 -3.41
CA CYS A 299 -8.50 -13.00 -4.21
C CYS A 299 -7.94 -11.67 -3.71
N ALA A 300 -7.04 -11.07 -4.48
CA ALA A 300 -6.57 -9.70 -4.26
C ALA A 300 -7.67 -8.65 -4.57
N PRO A 301 -7.92 -7.66 -3.68
CA PRO A 301 -9.07 -6.76 -3.81
C PRO A 301 -9.08 -5.88 -5.06
N GLY A 302 -7.91 -5.41 -5.51
CA GLY A 302 -7.81 -4.51 -6.65
C GLY A 302 -8.09 -5.17 -8.01
N VAL A 303 -8.06 -6.50 -8.09
CA VAL A 303 -8.04 -7.25 -9.36
C VAL A 303 -9.05 -8.40 -9.45
N CYS A 304 -9.55 -8.94 -8.34
CA CYS A 304 -10.53 -10.04 -8.35
C CYS A 304 -11.90 -9.62 -8.94
N ASN A 305 -12.31 -10.22 -10.05
CA ASN A 305 -13.57 -9.88 -10.72
C ASN A 305 -14.83 -10.05 -9.85
N ALA A 306 -14.87 -11.05 -8.97
CA ALA A 306 -16.01 -11.27 -8.07
C ALA A 306 -16.16 -10.13 -7.04
N LEU A 307 -15.07 -9.76 -6.35
CA LEU A 307 -15.07 -8.65 -5.39
C LEU A 307 -15.34 -7.31 -6.11
N ARG A 308 -14.66 -7.07 -7.24
CA ARG A 308 -14.83 -5.89 -8.09
C ARG A 308 -16.29 -5.69 -8.47
N THR A 309 -16.96 -6.74 -8.94
CA THR A 309 -18.36 -6.66 -9.40
C THR A 309 -19.34 -6.47 -8.24
N SER A 310 -19.10 -7.15 -7.11
CA SER A 310 -19.89 -6.97 -5.87
C SER A 310 -19.82 -5.53 -5.34
N GLN A 311 -18.63 -4.92 -5.37
CA GLN A 311 -18.41 -3.53 -4.96
C GLN A 311 -18.93 -2.52 -5.98
N LEU A 312 -18.72 -2.74 -7.29
CA LEU A 312 -19.23 -1.90 -8.38
C LEU A 312 -20.73 -1.64 -8.24
N PHE A 313 -21.51 -2.70 -7.97
CA PHE A 313 -22.95 -2.59 -7.83
C PHE A 313 -23.43 -2.31 -6.38
N ASN A 314 -22.50 -2.21 -5.42
CA ASN A 314 -22.69 -2.20 -3.96
C ASN A 314 -23.71 -3.27 -3.48
N THR A 315 -23.51 -4.53 -3.91
CA THR A 315 -24.43 -5.65 -3.63
C THR A 315 -23.74 -6.78 -2.85
N PRO A 316 -23.55 -6.65 -1.52
CA PRO A 316 -22.76 -7.60 -0.73
C PRO A 316 -23.28 -9.04 -0.80
N ASN A 317 -24.60 -9.25 -0.96
CA ASN A 317 -25.23 -10.58 -1.04
C ASN A 317 -24.65 -11.50 -2.13
N MET A 318 -23.96 -10.94 -3.13
CA MET A 318 -23.29 -11.70 -4.18
C MET A 318 -22.07 -12.48 -3.70
N SER A 319 -21.39 -12.00 -2.67
CA SER A 319 -20.10 -12.56 -2.24
C SER A 319 -19.93 -12.68 -0.74
N ALA A 320 -20.67 -11.93 0.08
CA ALA A 320 -20.50 -11.94 1.52
C ALA A 320 -20.79 -13.32 2.14
N SER A 321 -20.00 -13.67 3.14
CA SER A 321 -20.25 -14.80 4.04
C SER A 321 -21.43 -14.50 4.99
N ALA A 322 -21.75 -15.47 5.85
CA ALA A 322 -22.72 -15.31 6.93
C ALA A 322 -22.27 -14.34 8.04
N TYR A 323 -21.05 -13.82 7.99
CA TYR A 323 -20.42 -13.10 9.08
C TYR A 323 -20.34 -11.60 8.85
N ARG A 324 -20.32 -10.83 9.94
CA ARG A 324 -19.93 -9.42 9.96
C ARG A 324 -18.89 -9.18 11.02
N ALA A 325 -18.05 -8.18 10.78
CA ALA A 325 -17.00 -7.80 11.71
C ALA A 325 -17.52 -6.67 12.61
N HIS A 326 -17.40 -6.86 13.92
CA HIS A 326 -17.83 -5.93 14.95
C HIS A 326 -16.64 -5.49 15.78
N VAL A 327 -16.61 -4.22 16.18
CA VAL A 327 -15.48 -3.63 16.93
C VAL A 327 -15.87 -3.36 18.37
N GLU A 328 -15.14 -3.96 19.30
CA GLU A 328 -15.16 -3.58 20.71
C GLU A 328 -14.38 -2.27 20.87
N LYS A 329 -15.12 -1.15 20.80
CA LYS A 329 -14.59 0.22 20.79
C LYS A 329 -13.57 0.46 21.92
N ASP A 330 -13.82 -0.08 23.11
CA ASP A 330 -12.98 0.12 24.29
C ASP A 330 -11.63 -0.57 24.20
N LYS A 331 -11.59 -1.82 23.71
CA LYS A 331 -10.33 -2.53 23.37
C LYS A 331 -9.61 -1.89 22.18
N CYS A 332 -10.34 -1.22 21.29
CA CYS A 332 -9.75 -0.68 20.06
C CYS A 332 -8.78 0.49 20.33
N VAL A 333 -7.61 0.41 19.68
CA VAL A 333 -6.50 1.36 19.79
C VAL A 333 -6.16 2.08 18.48
N ALA A 334 -7.02 1.99 17.45
CA ALA A 334 -6.81 2.64 16.14
C ALA A 334 -5.40 2.46 15.51
N CYS A 335 -4.80 1.28 15.65
CA CYS A 335 -3.52 0.99 14.98
C CYS A 335 -3.65 1.12 13.43
N GLY A 336 -4.83 0.80 12.89
CA GLY A 336 -5.17 0.90 11.47
C GLY A 336 -4.90 -0.36 10.64
N LYS A 337 -4.30 -1.42 11.22
CA LYS A 337 -3.91 -2.62 10.45
C LYS A 337 -5.09 -3.42 9.90
N CYS A 338 -6.22 -3.42 10.61
CA CYS A 338 -7.50 -3.93 10.13
C CYS A 338 -8.15 -3.09 9.02
N VAL A 339 -7.75 -1.82 8.86
CA VAL A 339 -8.19 -0.91 7.78
C VAL A 339 -7.32 -1.11 6.54
N GLU A 340 -6.00 -1.11 6.70
CA GLU A 340 -5.02 -1.34 5.62
C GLU A 340 -5.30 -2.68 4.87
N VAL A 341 -5.71 -3.73 5.60
CA VAL A 341 -6.07 -5.05 5.04
C VAL A 341 -7.53 -5.15 4.52
N CYS A 342 -8.38 -4.14 4.73
CA CYS A 342 -9.81 -4.29 4.42
C CYS A 342 -10.03 -4.39 2.90
N PRO A 343 -10.60 -5.49 2.37
CA PRO A 343 -10.72 -5.69 0.92
C PRO A 343 -11.79 -4.80 0.27
N VAL A 344 -12.67 -4.22 1.09
CA VAL A 344 -13.89 -3.53 0.63
C VAL A 344 -14.07 -2.17 1.33
N GLY A 345 -13.06 -1.63 2.02
CA GLY A 345 -13.17 -0.34 2.73
C GLY A 345 -14.33 -0.25 3.72
N ALA A 346 -14.74 -1.37 4.30
CA ALA A 346 -15.80 -1.44 5.31
C ALA A 346 -15.26 -1.06 6.70
N ALA A 347 -14.04 -1.48 7.03
CA ALA A 347 -13.32 -1.00 8.21
C ALA A 347 -12.63 0.33 7.87
N LYS A 348 -12.83 1.35 8.70
CA LYS A 348 -12.15 2.66 8.61
C LYS A 348 -11.81 3.19 10.01
N LEU A 349 -10.82 4.06 10.10
CA LEU A 349 -10.54 4.82 11.32
C LEU A 349 -11.53 5.97 11.51
N GLY A 350 -11.80 6.26 12.78
CA GLY A 350 -12.62 7.37 13.24
C GLY A 350 -12.21 7.83 14.64
N GLN A 351 -12.93 8.81 15.15
CA GLN A 351 -12.83 9.35 16.51
C GLN A 351 -13.48 8.38 17.52
N LYS A 352 -12.77 8.09 18.62
CA LYS A 352 -13.28 7.29 19.75
C LYS A 352 -13.91 8.16 20.83
N LEU A 353 -13.29 9.30 21.12
CA LEU A 353 -13.74 10.27 22.13
C LEU A 353 -15.14 10.80 21.81
N CYS A 354 -15.96 11.01 22.84
CA CYS A 354 -17.26 11.64 22.69
C CYS A 354 -17.12 13.09 22.20
N LYS A 355 -18.18 13.60 21.56
CA LYS A 355 -18.32 15.01 21.20
C LYS A 355 -18.40 15.90 22.43
N LYS A 356 -18.26 17.22 22.25
CA LYS A 356 -18.30 18.20 23.36
C LYS A 356 -19.62 18.18 24.13
N ASP A 357 -20.73 17.85 23.46
CA ASP A 357 -22.05 17.66 24.06
C ASP A 357 -22.22 16.34 24.84
N GLY A 358 -21.20 15.46 24.82
CA GLY A 358 -21.21 14.14 25.42
C GLY A 358 -21.78 13.02 24.54
N SER A 359 -22.21 13.32 23.31
CA SER A 359 -22.73 12.31 22.38
C SER A 359 -21.62 11.49 21.72
N GLU A 360 -21.92 10.23 21.40
CA GLU A 360 -21.03 9.40 20.61
C GLU A 360 -21.06 9.76 19.12
N VAL A 361 -19.90 9.69 18.46
CA VAL A 361 -19.80 9.84 17.01
C VAL A 361 -20.50 8.68 16.30
N LYS A 362 -21.43 9.01 15.40
CA LYS A 362 -22.12 8.04 14.54
C LYS A 362 -21.55 8.08 13.13
N TYR A 363 -21.39 6.90 12.54
CA TYR A 363 -20.78 6.71 11.23
C TYR A 363 -21.84 6.30 10.18
N PRO A 364 -21.72 6.74 8.93
CA PRO A 364 -22.64 6.38 7.86
C PRO A 364 -22.49 4.90 7.50
N LYS A 365 -23.61 4.24 7.14
CA LYS A 365 -23.63 2.90 6.55
C LYS A 365 -23.91 2.97 5.06
N THR A 366 -23.28 2.10 4.27
CA THR A 366 -23.47 2.02 2.82
C THR A 366 -24.94 1.71 2.50
N GLU A 367 -25.51 2.43 1.54
CA GLU A 367 -26.89 2.18 1.11
C GLU A 367 -26.98 0.84 0.36
N LEU A 368 -27.99 0.03 0.68
CA LEU A 368 -28.19 -1.29 0.07
C LEU A 368 -29.36 -1.31 -0.92
N PRO A 369 -29.31 -2.14 -1.99
CA PRO A 369 -30.39 -2.26 -2.98
C PRO A 369 -31.73 -2.73 -2.40
N ASN A 370 -31.75 -3.28 -1.18
CA ASN A 370 -32.83 -4.10 -0.61
C ASN A 370 -34.19 -3.40 -0.47
N ALA A 371 -34.23 -2.07 -0.35
CA ALA A 371 -35.45 -1.30 -0.08
C ALA A 371 -35.64 -0.08 -1.00
N LYS A 372 -34.69 0.22 -1.89
CA LYS A 372 -34.70 1.41 -2.76
C LYS A 372 -34.58 1.03 -4.22
N LYS A 373 -35.00 1.94 -5.13
CA LYS A 373 -34.72 1.79 -6.57
C LYS A 373 -33.21 1.74 -6.76
N TRP A 374 -32.75 0.84 -7.64
CA TRP A 374 -31.34 0.62 -7.92
C TRP A 374 -31.09 0.66 -9.42
N GLY A 375 -29.96 1.23 -9.81
CA GLY A 375 -29.57 1.48 -11.20
C GLY A 375 -28.19 2.12 -11.27
N PRO A 376 -27.72 2.50 -12.47
CA PRO A 376 -26.39 3.08 -12.69
C PRO A 376 -26.06 4.31 -11.83
N GLU A 377 -27.09 5.02 -11.35
CA GLU A 377 -26.99 6.15 -10.42
C GLU A 377 -26.61 5.76 -8.97
N LYS A 378 -26.58 4.47 -8.66
CA LYS A 378 -26.21 3.89 -7.36
C LYS A 378 -24.99 2.96 -7.43
N TRP A 379 -24.39 2.82 -8.60
CA TRP A 379 -23.17 2.01 -8.78
C TRP A 379 -21.95 2.85 -8.38
N ASN A 380 -21.02 2.23 -7.67
CA ASN A 380 -19.75 2.85 -7.34
C ASN A 380 -18.72 2.50 -8.41
N TYR A 381 -18.38 3.44 -9.29
CA TYR A 381 -17.36 3.22 -10.33
C TYR A 381 -15.93 3.37 -9.83
N ASN A 382 -15.73 4.12 -8.74
CA ASN A 382 -14.43 4.33 -8.08
C ASN A 382 -14.16 3.29 -6.98
N TYR A 383 -14.94 2.20 -6.94
CA TYR A 383 -14.96 1.22 -5.84
C TYR A 383 -13.58 0.69 -5.41
N ARG A 384 -12.62 0.66 -6.34
CA ARG A 384 -11.20 0.31 -6.11
C ARG A 384 -10.50 1.27 -5.16
N ASP A 385 -10.67 2.57 -5.39
CA ASP A 385 -10.01 3.63 -4.64
C ASP A 385 -10.85 3.99 -3.40
N ASP A 386 -12.18 3.95 -3.52
CA ASP A 386 -13.12 4.10 -2.39
C ASP A 386 -13.00 2.98 -1.33
N ALA A 387 -12.45 1.82 -1.71
CA ALA A 387 -12.09 0.75 -0.77
C ALA A 387 -10.77 1.03 -0.03
N LYS A 388 -9.99 2.03 -0.45
CA LYS A 388 -8.71 2.46 0.14
C LYS A 388 -8.79 3.78 0.92
N ILE A 389 -10.00 4.30 1.13
CA ILE A 389 -10.24 5.45 2.02
C ILE A 389 -10.14 4.96 3.47
N ASN A 390 -9.05 5.33 4.16
CA ASN A 390 -8.72 4.79 5.48
C ASN A 390 -9.46 5.44 6.67
N CYS A 391 -9.97 6.65 6.50
CA CYS A 391 -10.51 7.48 7.58
C CYS A 391 -11.90 8.01 7.22
N TYR A 392 -12.73 8.27 8.23
CA TYR A 392 -13.91 9.12 8.10
C TYR A 392 -13.56 10.60 8.31
N ASP A 393 -14.41 11.50 7.83
CA ASP A 393 -14.24 12.96 7.92
C ASP A 393 -14.25 13.49 9.37
N THR A 394 -14.74 12.70 10.33
CA THR A 394 -14.63 12.98 11.77
C THR A 394 -13.22 12.83 12.32
N GLY A 395 -12.28 12.39 11.49
CA GLY A 395 -10.87 12.25 11.82
C GLY A 395 -10.56 11.09 12.76
N THR A 396 -9.29 10.97 13.12
CA THR A 396 -8.77 9.96 14.04
C THR A 396 -7.60 10.53 14.84
N ALA A 397 -6.81 9.67 15.48
CA ALA A 397 -5.70 10.01 16.36
C ALA A 397 -4.69 11.00 15.73
N PRO A 398 -4.53 12.22 16.28
CA PRO A 398 -3.62 13.23 15.72
C PRO A 398 -2.16 12.77 15.62
N CYS A 399 -1.72 11.92 16.54
CA CYS A 399 -0.36 11.37 16.53
C CYS A 399 -0.08 10.43 15.35
N LYS A 400 -1.11 9.79 14.77
CA LYS A 400 -0.99 9.00 13.53
C LYS A 400 -1.07 9.90 12.30
N THR A 401 -1.92 10.93 12.29
CA THR A 401 -2.12 11.82 11.14
C THR A 401 -0.90 12.71 10.91
N ALA A 402 -0.31 13.27 11.98
CA ALA A 402 0.87 14.13 11.92
C ALA A 402 2.19 13.39 11.65
N CYS A 403 2.22 12.06 11.80
CA CYS A 403 3.41 11.24 11.53
C CYS A 403 3.50 10.90 10.02
N PRO A 404 4.57 11.27 9.29
CA PRO A 404 4.67 11.04 7.84
C PRO A 404 4.61 9.57 7.37
N VAL A 405 5.00 8.62 8.23
CA VAL A 405 4.86 7.18 7.96
C VAL A 405 3.60 6.57 8.58
N HIS A 406 2.74 7.41 9.18
CA HIS A 406 1.48 7.06 9.83
C HIS A 406 1.59 5.89 10.82
N LEU A 407 2.61 5.91 11.69
CA LEU A 407 2.83 4.91 12.73
C LEU A 407 1.54 4.60 13.52
N SER A 408 1.37 3.34 13.91
CA SER A 408 0.31 2.88 14.82
C SER A 408 0.57 3.30 16.28
N VAL A 409 0.72 4.61 16.53
CA VAL A 409 1.18 5.20 17.80
C VAL A 409 0.39 4.70 19.02
N GLN A 410 -0.94 4.86 19.01
CA GLN A 410 -1.79 4.34 20.08
C GLN A 410 -1.62 2.83 20.32
N GLY A 411 -1.36 2.06 19.26
CA GLY A 411 -1.17 0.61 19.34
C GLY A 411 0.11 0.23 20.07
N TYR A 412 1.26 0.73 19.62
CA TYR A 412 2.53 0.37 20.28
C TYR A 412 2.63 0.98 21.69
N ILE A 413 1.98 2.12 21.96
CA ILE A 413 1.88 2.69 23.31
C ILE A 413 1.02 1.77 24.21
N LYS A 414 -0.13 1.27 23.74
CA LYS A 414 -0.93 0.31 24.53
C LYS A 414 -0.18 -0.98 24.82
N MET A 415 0.52 -1.53 23.81
CA MET A 415 1.41 -2.69 24.00
C MET A 415 2.52 -2.40 25.02
N ALA A 416 3.12 -1.20 25.01
CA ALA A 416 4.14 -0.80 25.98
C ALA A 416 3.58 -0.69 27.41
N ALA A 417 2.38 -0.14 27.59
CA ALA A 417 1.70 -0.13 28.89
C ALA A 417 1.44 -1.55 29.43
N GLU A 418 1.21 -2.52 28.53
CA GLU A 418 1.00 -3.94 28.84
C GLU A 418 2.30 -4.76 28.97
N GLY A 419 3.48 -4.16 28.76
CA GLY A 419 4.77 -4.88 28.76
C GLY A 419 5.06 -5.69 27.49
N ARG A 420 4.23 -5.58 26.45
CA ARG A 420 4.33 -6.34 25.18
C ARG A 420 5.32 -5.70 24.20
N TYR A 421 6.57 -5.48 24.63
CA TYR A 421 7.53 -4.69 23.86
C TYR A 421 7.95 -5.32 22.53
N GLU A 422 8.01 -6.65 22.43
CA GLU A 422 8.33 -7.32 21.15
C GLU A 422 7.23 -7.12 20.11
N ASP A 423 5.96 -7.19 20.52
CA ASP A 423 4.81 -6.89 19.65
C ASP A 423 4.78 -5.42 19.24
N ALA A 424 5.07 -4.52 20.20
CA ALA A 424 5.19 -3.09 19.96
C ALA A 424 6.28 -2.78 18.91
N LEU A 425 7.44 -3.42 19.02
CA LEU A 425 8.54 -3.33 18.06
C LEU A 425 8.12 -3.82 16.67
N LYS A 426 7.52 -5.02 16.58
CA LYS A 426 7.02 -5.59 15.32
C LYS A 426 6.04 -4.64 14.64
N LEU A 427 5.11 -4.06 15.41
CA LEU A 427 4.13 -3.10 14.91
C LEU A 427 4.77 -1.80 14.40
N ILE A 428 5.82 -1.29 15.06
CA ILE A 428 6.58 -0.12 14.57
C ILE A 428 7.34 -0.47 13.28
N LYS A 429 8.05 -1.62 13.25
CA LYS A 429 8.85 -2.07 12.10
C LYS A 429 8.03 -2.39 10.85
N GLN A 430 6.70 -2.52 10.92
CA GLN A 430 5.84 -2.57 9.72
C GLN A 430 5.86 -1.29 8.89
N ASP A 431 6.12 -0.13 9.52
CA ASP A 431 6.02 1.20 8.92
C ASP A 431 7.31 2.04 9.04
N ASN A 432 8.20 1.73 10.00
CA ASN A 432 9.47 2.41 10.21
C ASN A 432 10.62 1.41 10.49
N PRO A 433 11.62 1.27 9.60
CA PRO A 433 12.79 0.41 9.83
C PRO A 433 13.75 0.93 10.91
N PHE A 434 13.62 2.19 11.33
CA PHE A 434 14.54 2.89 12.23
C PHE A 434 13.85 3.38 13.52
N PRO A 435 13.29 2.48 14.35
CA PRO A 435 12.58 2.87 15.56
C PRO A 435 13.45 3.62 16.59
N TYR A 436 14.70 3.21 16.83
CA TYR A 436 15.58 3.89 17.79
C TYR A 436 16.07 5.24 17.26
N ILE A 437 16.58 5.30 16.03
CA ILE A 437 17.05 6.55 15.42
C ILE A 437 15.90 7.58 15.43
N CYS A 438 14.69 7.18 15.00
CA CYS A 438 13.54 8.06 15.08
C CYS A 438 13.09 8.36 16.52
N GLY A 439 13.47 7.59 17.53
CA GLY A 439 13.25 7.93 18.95
C GLY A 439 14.24 8.95 19.48
N ALA A 440 15.42 9.06 18.86
CA ALA A 440 16.48 9.98 19.29
C ALA A 440 16.42 11.36 18.60
N VAL A 441 15.99 11.43 17.33
CA VAL A 441 16.12 12.63 16.48
C VAL A 441 14.88 13.02 15.65
N CYS A 442 13.72 12.44 15.93
CA CYS A 442 12.47 12.88 15.30
C CYS A 442 12.04 14.25 15.82
N ASN A 443 11.33 14.99 14.99
CA ASN A 443 10.80 16.33 15.29
C ASN A 443 9.46 16.31 16.02
N ARG A 444 9.09 15.19 16.64
CA ARG A 444 7.95 15.07 17.57
C ARG A 444 6.60 15.65 17.10
N ARG A 445 6.33 15.77 15.79
CA ARG A 445 5.01 16.19 15.25
C ARG A 445 3.83 15.41 15.85
N CYS A 446 4.05 14.15 16.21
CA CYS A 446 3.06 13.30 16.87
C CYS A 446 2.80 13.68 18.35
N GLU A 447 3.79 14.24 19.05
CA GLU A 447 3.65 14.83 20.39
C GLU A 447 3.03 16.23 20.29
N ASP A 448 3.49 17.07 19.36
CA ASP A 448 2.94 18.42 19.10
C ASP A 448 1.43 18.37 18.78
N ALA A 449 1.04 17.40 17.94
CA ALA A 449 -0.36 17.19 17.58
C ALA A 449 -1.16 16.46 18.68
N CYS A 450 -0.52 15.92 19.74
CA CYS A 450 -1.19 15.06 20.71
C CYS A 450 -2.34 15.78 21.42
N THR A 451 -3.55 15.22 21.38
CA THR A 451 -4.74 15.75 22.07
C THR A 451 -4.50 16.00 23.57
N ARG A 452 -3.64 15.22 24.23
CA ARG A 452 -3.29 15.42 25.64
C ARG A 452 -2.60 16.78 25.89
N GLY A 453 -1.89 17.33 24.90
CA GLY A 453 -1.22 18.63 24.98
C GLY A 453 -2.17 19.83 25.09
N THR A 454 -3.47 19.68 24.79
CA THR A 454 -4.47 20.75 25.04
C THR A 454 -5.02 20.75 26.47
N ILE A 455 -4.65 19.75 27.28
CA ILE A 455 -5.10 19.59 28.68
C ILE A 455 -3.95 19.87 29.65
N ASP A 456 -2.80 19.22 29.48
CA ASP A 456 -1.63 19.39 30.35
C ASP A 456 -0.29 19.37 29.58
N GLN A 457 0.18 18.20 29.16
CA GLN A 457 1.45 17.96 28.48
C GLN A 457 1.31 16.72 27.58
N PRO A 458 1.82 16.75 26.34
CA PRO A 458 1.72 15.63 25.42
C PRO A 458 2.43 14.37 25.95
N LEU A 459 2.18 13.21 25.34
CA LEU A 459 2.92 11.99 25.67
C LEU A 459 4.36 12.09 25.18
N ALA A 460 5.32 11.53 25.93
CA ALA A 460 6.70 11.31 25.47
C ALA A 460 6.79 10.08 24.53
N ILE A 461 6.12 10.20 23.38
CA ILE A 461 5.97 9.15 22.36
C ILE A 461 7.34 8.66 21.85
N ASP A 462 8.28 9.58 21.62
CA ASP A 462 9.60 9.23 21.09
C ASP A 462 10.47 8.50 22.13
N GLU A 463 10.33 8.80 23.43
CA GLU A 463 11.06 8.10 24.49
C GLU A 463 10.53 6.67 24.72
N ILE A 464 9.21 6.47 24.65
CA ILE A 464 8.60 5.12 24.63
C ILE A 464 9.15 4.31 23.46
N LYS A 465 9.20 4.92 22.27
CA LYS A 465 9.71 4.29 21.04
C LYS A 465 11.22 3.97 21.13
N LYS A 466 12.02 4.89 21.69
CA LYS A 466 13.46 4.70 21.96
C LYS A 466 13.68 3.54 22.94
N PHE A 467 12.87 3.43 24.00
CA PHE A 467 12.93 2.30 24.93
C PHE A 467 12.65 0.96 24.25
N ILE A 468 11.51 0.83 23.54
CA ILE A 468 11.12 -0.40 22.84
C ILE A 468 12.25 -0.86 21.91
N ALA A 469 12.80 0.06 21.10
CA ALA A 469 13.89 -0.24 20.20
C ALA A 469 15.20 -0.61 20.94
N SER A 470 15.47 0.00 22.10
CA SER A 470 16.66 -0.29 22.89
C SER A 470 16.70 -1.74 23.40
N LEU A 471 15.55 -2.38 23.59
CA LEU A 471 15.47 -3.78 24.00
C LEU A 471 15.88 -4.72 22.84
N ASP A 472 15.45 -4.41 21.61
CA ASP A 472 15.86 -5.15 20.40
C ASP A 472 17.37 -5.01 20.14
N LEU A 473 17.92 -3.80 20.29
CA LEU A 473 19.34 -3.55 20.08
C LEU A 473 20.24 -4.23 21.13
N LYS A 474 19.74 -4.43 22.35
CA LYS A 474 20.40 -5.19 23.43
C LYS A 474 20.18 -6.70 23.35
N SER A 475 19.30 -7.17 22.46
CA SER A 475 19.03 -8.60 22.28
C SER A 475 20.11 -9.26 21.43
N ASP A 476 20.55 -10.45 21.84
CA ASP A 476 21.40 -11.33 21.03
C ASP A 476 20.70 -11.74 19.71
N LYS A 477 19.36 -11.79 19.73
CA LYS A 477 18.52 -12.09 18.57
C LYS A 477 17.61 -10.91 18.25
N LYS A 478 18.06 -10.06 17.35
CA LYS A 478 17.28 -8.92 16.82
C LYS A 478 16.08 -9.42 16.01
N TYR A 479 14.98 -8.67 16.02
CA TYR A 479 13.83 -8.96 15.16
C TYR A 479 14.13 -8.60 13.69
N ILE A 480 14.19 -9.64 12.85
CA ILE A 480 14.27 -9.57 11.39
C ILE A 480 12.86 -9.83 10.82
N PRO A 481 12.31 -8.94 9.97
CA PRO A 481 11.03 -9.16 9.31
C PRO A 481 11.06 -10.36 8.36
N LEU A 482 9.91 -11.04 8.23
CA LEU A 482 9.70 -12.01 7.17
C LEU A 482 9.84 -11.31 5.81
N CYS A 483 10.65 -11.92 4.92
CA CYS A 483 10.84 -11.48 3.56
C CYS A 483 10.26 -12.54 2.62
N GLU A 484 9.21 -12.22 1.88
CA GLU A 484 8.59 -13.13 0.91
C GLU A 484 7.91 -12.33 -0.22
N LYS A 485 7.96 -12.85 -1.46
CA LYS A 485 7.07 -12.39 -2.53
C LYS A 485 5.65 -12.92 -2.29
N HIS A 486 4.66 -12.28 -2.92
CA HIS A 486 3.24 -12.54 -2.67
C HIS A 486 2.77 -14.01 -2.86
N ASP A 487 3.49 -14.82 -3.62
CA ASP A 487 3.26 -16.24 -3.91
C ASP A 487 4.38 -17.15 -3.37
N GLY A 488 5.20 -16.65 -2.43
CA GLY A 488 6.15 -17.43 -1.63
C GLY A 488 7.60 -17.38 -2.13
N GLY A 489 8.56 -17.42 -1.20
CA GLY A 489 9.99 -17.35 -1.52
C GLY A 489 10.43 -15.94 -1.93
N MET A 490 11.50 -15.84 -2.74
CA MET A 490 12.12 -14.57 -3.15
C MET A 490 12.04 -14.37 -4.66
N TRP A 491 12.19 -13.12 -5.12
CA TRP A 491 12.34 -12.82 -6.54
C TRP A 491 13.72 -13.22 -7.07
N SER A 492 13.80 -13.60 -8.35
CA SER A 492 15.07 -13.82 -9.06
C SER A 492 15.76 -12.49 -9.39
N ASP A 493 17.03 -12.58 -9.82
CA ASP A 493 17.82 -11.43 -10.28
C ASP A 493 17.19 -10.70 -11.48
N ASP A 494 16.21 -11.30 -12.17
CA ASP A 494 15.38 -10.65 -13.20
C ASP A 494 14.52 -9.49 -12.66
N TYR A 495 14.43 -9.34 -11.34
CA TYR A 495 13.70 -8.26 -10.67
C TYR A 495 14.60 -7.35 -9.82
N LYS A 496 15.93 -7.42 -9.99
CA LYS A 496 16.85 -6.69 -9.13
C LYS A 496 16.71 -5.16 -9.23
N VAL A 497 16.75 -4.50 -8.08
CA VAL A 497 16.57 -3.05 -7.92
C VAL A 497 17.85 -2.40 -7.42
N ALA A 498 18.23 -1.28 -8.03
CA ALA A 498 19.34 -0.45 -7.58
C ALA A 498 18.83 0.73 -6.75
N VAL A 499 19.29 0.84 -5.51
CA VAL A 499 19.07 2.00 -4.65
C VAL A 499 20.35 2.82 -4.64
N ILE A 500 20.27 4.11 -4.97
CA ILE A 500 21.45 4.99 -5.09
C ILE A 500 21.41 6.02 -3.96
N GLY A 501 22.33 5.88 -3.01
CA GLY A 501 22.38 6.61 -1.74
C GLY A 501 21.87 5.76 -0.57
N GLY A 502 22.74 5.49 0.40
CA GLY A 502 22.44 4.73 1.63
C GLY A 502 21.91 5.59 2.77
N GLY A 503 21.24 6.71 2.48
CA GLY A 503 20.55 7.54 3.49
C GLY A 503 19.17 6.98 3.90
N PRO A 504 18.44 7.65 4.82
CA PRO A 504 17.17 7.17 5.35
C PRO A 504 16.13 6.74 4.30
N ALA A 505 15.99 7.52 3.21
CA ALA A 505 15.05 7.19 2.13
C ALA A 505 15.49 5.95 1.35
N GLY A 506 16.76 5.84 0.99
CA GLY A 506 17.29 4.69 0.25
C GLY A 506 17.22 3.41 1.07
N LEU A 507 17.66 3.46 2.33
CA LEU A 507 17.57 2.31 3.23
C LEU A 507 16.12 1.90 3.50
N ALA A 508 15.18 2.84 3.63
CA ALA A 508 13.76 2.53 3.77
C ALA A 508 13.19 1.87 2.51
N ALA A 509 13.51 2.37 1.31
CA ALA A 509 13.13 1.74 0.06
C ALA A 509 13.70 0.31 -0.04
N ALA A 510 14.98 0.12 0.31
CA ALA A 510 15.62 -1.19 0.32
C ALA A 510 14.99 -2.15 1.32
N TYR A 511 14.65 -1.69 2.52
CA TYR A 511 13.96 -2.46 3.55
C TYR A 511 12.59 -2.97 3.06
N PHE A 512 11.75 -2.09 2.52
CA PHE A 512 10.41 -2.47 2.05
C PHE A 512 10.47 -3.35 0.80
N LEU A 513 11.32 -3.03 -0.17
CA LEU A 513 11.55 -3.92 -1.34
C LEU A 513 12.07 -5.29 -0.91
N ARG A 514 13.02 -5.36 0.04
CA ARG A 514 13.55 -6.65 0.48
C ARG A 514 12.52 -7.49 1.22
N ARG A 515 11.69 -6.85 2.07
CA ARG A 515 10.55 -7.51 2.74
C ARG A 515 9.56 -8.09 1.72
N ASP A 516 9.31 -7.38 0.63
CA ASP A 516 8.41 -7.81 -0.45
C ASP A 516 9.12 -8.76 -1.47
N GLY A 517 10.27 -9.35 -1.07
CA GLY A 517 10.96 -10.46 -1.74
C GLY A 517 12.12 -10.08 -2.68
N TYR A 518 12.40 -8.80 -2.91
CA TYR A 518 13.28 -8.38 -4.02
C TYR A 518 14.79 -8.56 -3.72
N PRO A 519 15.63 -8.87 -4.72
CA PRO A 519 17.07 -8.63 -4.66
C PRO A 519 17.34 -7.12 -4.81
N VAL A 520 17.99 -6.53 -3.80
CA VAL A 520 18.26 -5.09 -3.74
C VAL A 520 19.74 -4.84 -3.44
N THR A 521 20.35 -3.98 -4.26
CA THR A 521 21.70 -3.46 -4.02
C THR A 521 21.61 -1.97 -3.71
N VAL A 522 22.15 -1.56 -2.55
CA VAL A 522 22.36 -0.15 -2.19
C VAL A 522 23.77 0.26 -2.59
N PHE A 523 23.87 1.23 -3.50
CA PHE A 523 25.11 1.88 -3.90
C PHE A 523 25.31 3.14 -3.05
N GLU A 524 26.41 3.20 -2.32
CA GLU A 524 26.76 4.30 -1.42
C GLU A 524 28.15 4.83 -1.76
N LYS A 525 28.26 6.16 -1.91
CA LYS A 525 29.50 6.87 -2.21
C LYS A 525 30.47 6.83 -1.03
N GLU A 526 29.94 6.96 0.17
CA GLU A 526 30.72 6.95 1.40
C GLU A 526 31.18 5.53 1.80
N LYS A 527 32.15 5.44 2.72
CA LYS A 527 32.68 4.15 3.20
C LYS A 527 31.67 3.32 4.02
N ARG A 528 30.59 3.95 4.50
CA ARG A 528 29.53 3.33 5.30
C ARG A 528 28.16 3.90 4.91
N PRO A 529 27.08 3.10 4.95
CA PRO A 529 25.71 3.57 4.78
C PRO A 529 25.24 4.40 5.99
N GLY A 530 24.10 5.08 5.83
CA GLY A 530 23.46 5.93 6.84
C GLY A 530 23.29 7.38 6.39
N GLY A 531 24.02 7.83 5.36
CA GLY A 531 23.91 9.16 4.77
C GLY A 531 23.99 10.28 5.82
N MET A 532 22.99 11.17 5.84
CA MET A 532 22.94 12.29 6.80
C MET A 532 22.76 11.87 8.27
N LEU A 533 22.35 10.63 8.57
CA LEU A 533 22.35 10.13 9.96
C LEU A 533 23.79 9.96 10.47
N MET A 534 24.65 9.35 9.63
CA MET A 534 26.07 9.18 9.94
C MET A 534 26.83 10.49 9.86
N ASN A 535 26.65 11.24 8.77
CA ASN A 535 27.51 12.38 8.44
C ASN A 535 26.96 13.73 8.94
N GLY A 536 25.65 13.89 9.06
CA GLY A 536 25.01 15.17 9.42
C GLY A 536 24.73 15.29 10.91
N ILE A 537 24.07 14.30 11.51
CA ILE A 537 23.64 14.40 12.91
C ILE A 537 24.82 14.19 13.87
N PRO A 538 25.08 15.07 14.86
CA PRO A 538 26.16 14.87 15.83
C PRO A 538 25.96 13.65 16.74
N SER A 539 27.07 12.99 17.10
CA SER A 539 27.10 11.81 17.98
C SER A 539 26.39 12.01 19.33
N TYR A 540 26.37 13.23 19.89
CA TYR A 540 25.72 13.52 21.18
C TYR A 540 24.18 13.55 21.10
N ARG A 541 23.62 13.50 19.89
CA ARG A 541 22.17 13.34 19.63
C ARG A 541 21.81 11.92 19.20
N LEU A 542 22.72 11.26 18.49
CA LEU A 542 22.54 9.95 17.90
C LEU A 542 23.89 9.24 17.73
N GLU A 543 24.12 8.22 18.56
CA GLU A 543 25.35 7.44 18.55
C GLU A 543 25.48 6.60 17.26
N LYS A 544 26.71 6.44 16.75
CA LYS A 544 26.96 5.87 15.42
C LYS A 544 26.81 4.35 15.37
N ASP A 545 27.13 3.68 16.47
CA ASP A 545 26.92 2.24 16.68
C ASP A 545 25.44 1.85 16.62
N ILE A 546 24.54 2.71 17.13
CA ILE A 546 23.10 2.55 16.99
C ILE A 546 22.66 2.59 15.53
N ILE A 547 23.21 3.51 14.74
CA ILE A 547 22.91 3.61 13.30
C ILE A 547 23.41 2.34 12.57
N ASP A 548 24.66 1.94 12.83
CA ASP A 548 25.23 0.71 12.27
C ASP A 548 24.39 -0.53 12.67
N ALA A 549 23.85 -0.59 13.89
CA ALA A 549 23.04 -1.70 14.39
C ALA A 549 21.62 -1.77 13.79
N GLU A 550 20.92 -0.65 13.55
CA GLU A 550 19.64 -0.66 12.83
C GLU A 550 19.83 -0.94 11.32
N ILE A 551 20.95 -0.51 10.73
CA ILE A 551 21.31 -0.88 9.34
C ILE A 551 21.67 -2.36 9.22
N ASP A 552 22.28 -2.96 10.24
CA ASP A 552 22.63 -4.39 10.21
C ASP A 552 21.39 -5.30 10.13
N VAL A 553 20.24 -4.88 10.66
CA VAL A 553 18.95 -5.57 10.44
C VAL A 553 18.62 -5.64 8.94
N ILE A 554 18.82 -4.55 8.19
CA ILE A 554 18.59 -4.48 6.75
C ILE A 554 19.59 -5.36 5.98
N ARG A 555 20.84 -5.43 6.46
CA ARG A 555 21.86 -6.36 5.93
C ARG A 555 21.49 -7.82 6.18
N GLN A 556 21.02 -8.17 7.39
CA GLN A 556 20.57 -9.51 7.75
C GLN A 556 19.32 -9.97 6.98
N MET A 557 18.45 -9.06 6.55
CA MET A 557 17.37 -9.37 5.60
C MET A 557 17.91 -9.80 4.22
N GLY A 558 19.17 -9.49 3.90
CA GLY A 558 19.83 -9.83 2.64
C GLY A 558 19.87 -8.70 1.60
N VAL A 559 19.87 -7.43 2.05
CA VAL A 559 20.21 -6.28 1.18
C VAL A 559 21.73 -6.22 0.97
N GLU A 560 22.16 -6.11 -0.28
CA GLU A 560 23.58 -5.92 -0.63
C GLU A 560 23.97 -4.44 -0.49
N PHE A 561 25.17 -4.18 0.04
CA PHE A 561 25.71 -2.82 0.18
C PHE A 561 27.04 -2.68 -0.57
N LYS A 562 27.05 -1.85 -1.62
CA LYS A 562 28.26 -1.45 -2.37
C LYS A 562 28.67 -0.04 -1.93
N CYS A 563 29.45 0.02 -0.86
CA CYS A 563 29.98 1.26 -0.29
C CYS A 563 31.28 1.69 -0.99
N GLY A 564 31.60 2.97 -0.99
CA GLY A 564 32.73 3.53 -1.74
C GLY A 564 32.52 3.59 -3.26
N VAL A 565 31.26 3.56 -3.73
CA VAL A 565 30.90 3.54 -5.16
C VAL A 565 30.00 4.73 -5.50
N GLU A 566 30.53 5.70 -6.25
CA GLU A 566 29.81 6.87 -6.72
C GLU A 566 29.17 6.62 -8.09
N VAL A 567 27.85 6.41 -8.12
CA VAL A 567 27.10 6.28 -9.38
C VAL A 567 27.09 7.62 -10.11
N GLY A 568 27.46 7.60 -11.40
CA GLY A 568 27.80 8.78 -12.19
C GLY A 568 29.31 9.05 -12.30
N LYS A 569 30.15 8.23 -11.66
CA LYS A 569 31.62 8.32 -11.72
C LYS A 569 32.28 6.96 -11.85
N ASP A 570 32.03 6.07 -10.90
CA ASP A 570 32.63 4.72 -10.85
C ASP A 570 31.80 3.69 -11.64
N ILE A 571 30.49 3.93 -11.73
CA ILE A 571 29.52 3.16 -12.55
C ILE A 571 28.38 4.08 -13.00
N THR A 572 27.73 3.81 -14.13
CA THR A 572 26.60 4.61 -14.64
C THR A 572 25.27 3.86 -14.55
N ILE A 573 24.15 4.59 -14.58
CA ILE A 573 22.80 3.99 -14.60
C ILE A 573 22.64 3.09 -15.84
N GLN A 574 23.20 3.48 -16.99
CA GLN A 574 23.18 2.69 -18.22
C GLN A 574 23.91 1.35 -18.04
N LYS A 575 25.09 1.35 -17.40
CA LYS A 575 25.80 0.11 -17.11
C LYS A 575 25.07 -0.79 -16.10
N LEU A 576 24.38 -0.20 -15.13
CA LEU A 576 23.49 -0.97 -14.24
C LEU A 576 22.30 -1.58 -15.00
N ARG A 577 21.72 -0.89 -16.00
CA ARG A 577 20.70 -1.47 -16.89
C ARG A 577 21.28 -2.65 -17.68
N GLU A 578 22.50 -2.54 -18.20
CA GLU A 578 23.22 -3.62 -18.90
C GLU A 578 23.49 -4.82 -17.98
N GLU A 579 23.84 -4.58 -16.72
CA GLU A 579 23.94 -5.63 -15.68
C GLU A 579 22.57 -6.26 -15.34
N GLY A 580 21.46 -5.66 -15.80
CA GLY A 580 20.12 -6.21 -15.71
C GLY A 580 19.19 -5.57 -14.67
N TYR A 581 19.60 -4.49 -13.98
CA TYR A 581 18.76 -3.79 -12.99
C TYR A 581 17.49 -3.22 -13.65
N LYS A 582 16.32 -3.45 -13.03
CA LYS A 582 15.01 -3.11 -13.63
C LYS A 582 14.44 -1.77 -13.21
N ALA A 583 14.87 -1.26 -12.06
CA ALA A 583 14.42 0.02 -11.52
C ALA A 583 15.52 0.65 -10.65
N PHE A 584 15.47 1.98 -10.56
CA PHE A 584 16.42 2.82 -9.85
C PHE A 584 15.69 3.70 -8.86
N PHE A 585 16.09 3.67 -7.58
CA PHE A 585 15.62 4.61 -6.57
C PHE A 585 16.75 5.56 -6.17
N ILE A 586 16.68 6.81 -6.60
CA ILE A 586 17.70 7.82 -6.26
C ILE A 586 17.32 8.52 -4.96
N ALA A 587 18.20 8.39 -3.96
CA ALA A 587 18.05 8.85 -2.59
C ALA A 587 19.34 9.49 -2.04
N ILE A 588 20.13 10.14 -2.90
CA ILE A 588 21.43 10.76 -2.57
C ILE A 588 21.36 11.93 -1.58
N GLY A 589 20.15 12.44 -1.29
CA GLY A 589 19.91 13.54 -0.34
C GLY A 589 20.34 14.92 -0.85
N MET A 590 20.63 15.83 0.09
CA MET A 590 21.20 17.16 -0.19
C MET A 590 22.50 17.33 0.60
N GLN A 591 23.58 16.78 0.03
CA GLN A 591 24.87 16.62 0.67
C GLN A 591 25.84 17.81 0.50
N GLY A 592 25.53 18.80 -0.32
CA GLY A 592 26.31 20.04 -0.41
C GLY A 592 25.81 21.12 0.55
N GLY A 593 26.71 21.91 1.13
CA GLY A 593 26.34 23.17 1.80
C GLY A 593 26.20 24.34 0.84
N ARG A 594 25.46 25.39 1.24
CA ARG A 594 25.37 26.66 0.49
C ARG A 594 26.28 27.72 1.10
N LYS A 595 26.89 28.54 0.25
CA LYS A 595 27.58 29.79 0.61
C LYS A 595 26.63 31.00 0.50
N ALA A 596 27.04 32.16 1.03
CA ALA A 596 26.19 33.34 1.18
C ALA A 596 26.21 34.28 -0.04
N GLY A 597 27.19 34.14 -0.94
CA GLY A 597 27.41 35.02 -2.08
C GLY A 597 28.03 36.38 -1.69
N VAL A 598 28.76 36.44 -0.57
CA VAL A 598 29.36 37.69 -0.05
C VAL A 598 30.88 37.75 -0.32
N PRO A 599 31.48 38.94 -0.46
CA PRO A 599 32.93 39.06 -0.62
C PRO A 599 33.69 38.38 0.52
N GLY A 600 34.80 37.72 0.20
CA GLY A 600 35.69 37.05 1.16
C GLY A 600 35.27 35.64 1.62
N GLU A 601 34.12 35.11 1.17
CA GLU A 601 33.62 33.79 1.65
C GLU A 601 34.38 32.54 1.15
N ASP A 602 35.46 32.73 0.41
CA ASP A 602 36.42 31.69 -0.02
C ASP A 602 37.73 31.70 0.80
N ALA A 603 37.81 32.53 1.85
CA ALA A 603 38.97 32.60 2.73
C ALA A 603 39.20 31.32 3.54
N GLU A 604 40.45 31.10 3.97
CA GLU A 604 40.76 30.04 4.93
C GLU A 604 40.06 30.31 6.26
N GLY A 605 39.59 29.24 6.92
CA GLY A 605 38.70 29.32 8.10
C GLY A 605 37.21 29.43 7.76
N VAL A 606 36.82 29.66 6.49
CA VAL A 606 35.42 29.62 6.04
C VAL A 606 35.06 28.22 5.52
N GLN A 607 34.01 27.60 6.07
CA GLN A 607 33.48 26.31 5.62
C GLN A 607 31.96 26.24 5.75
N THR A 608 31.31 25.29 5.05
CA THR A 608 29.87 25.06 5.25
C THR A 608 29.62 24.22 6.50
N GLY A 609 28.48 24.43 7.15
CA GLY A 609 28.07 23.65 8.31
C GLY A 609 27.90 22.15 8.01
N VAL A 610 27.52 21.81 6.78
CA VAL A 610 27.36 20.42 6.33
C VAL A 610 28.72 19.71 6.23
N ASP A 611 29.72 20.39 5.68
CA ASP A 611 31.08 19.85 5.55
C ASP A 611 31.75 19.76 6.92
N PHE A 612 31.58 20.77 7.77
CA PHE A 612 32.06 20.77 9.16
C PHE A 612 31.50 19.58 9.96
N LEU A 613 30.18 19.38 9.96
CA LEU A 613 29.55 18.26 10.66
C LEU A 613 29.98 16.91 10.08
N ARG A 614 30.15 16.79 8.76
CA ARG A 614 30.68 15.56 8.13
C ARG A 614 32.08 15.24 8.64
N ASN A 615 32.97 16.22 8.62
CA ASN A 615 34.37 16.03 9.02
C ASN A 615 34.45 15.62 10.50
N ILE A 616 33.75 16.34 11.40
CA ILE A 616 33.75 16.01 12.84
C ILE A 616 33.11 14.64 13.12
N ASN A 617 31.99 14.30 12.47
CA ASN A 617 31.36 12.98 12.65
C ASN A 617 32.20 11.81 12.13
N GLN A 618 33.17 12.06 11.24
CA GLN A 618 34.15 11.07 10.79
C GLN A 618 35.41 11.03 11.67
N ASP A 619 35.81 12.16 12.25
CA ASP A 619 36.96 12.27 13.16
C ASP A 619 36.74 13.33 14.28
N HIS A 620 36.39 12.86 15.48
CA HIS A 620 36.26 13.70 16.68
C HIS A 620 37.61 14.27 17.19
N SER A 621 38.76 13.89 16.61
CA SER A 621 40.07 14.44 16.98
C SER A 621 40.30 15.85 16.41
N ILE A 622 39.59 16.21 15.32
CA ILE A 622 39.61 17.55 14.73
C ILE A 622 39.25 18.59 15.81
N LYS A 623 39.98 19.71 15.82
CA LYS A 623 39.78 20.84 16.74
C LYS A 623 39.63 22.15 16.00
N LEU A 624 38.84 23.05 16.59
CA LEU A 624 38.80 24.47 16.24
C LEU A 624 39.60 25.25 17.29
N ASN A 625 40.32 26.27 16.84
CA ASN A 625 41.01 27.23 17.69
C ASN A 625 40.34 28.61 17.54
N GLY A 626 40.50 29.47 18.54
CA GLY A 626 39.99 30.85 18.47
C GLY A 626 38.48 30.99 18.48
N ASP A 627 38.01 32.18 18.11
CA ASP A 627 36.58 32.53 18.07
C ASP A 627 35.91 32.02 16.79
N THR A 628 34.69 31.49 16.91
CA THR A 628 33.91 30.89 15.82
C THR A 628 32.57 31.60 15.64
N VAL A 629 32.26 31.97 14.40
CA VAL A 629 30.96 32.50 13.99
C VAL A 629 30.19 31.44 13.21
N VAL A 630 28.92 31.25 13.55
CA VAL A 630 27.99 30.36 12.83
C VAL A 630 26.86 31.20 12.22
N ILE A 631 26.56 31.02 10.94
CA ILE A 631 25.46 31.74 10.27
C ILE A 631 24.32 30.76 9.94
N GLY A 632 23.15 30.96 10.53
CA GLY A 632 21.93 30.20 10.26
C GLY A 632 20.98 30.13 11.47
N GLY A 633 19.67 29.99 11.21
CA GLY A 633 18.62 29.98 12.25
C GLY A 633 17.95 28.63 12.54
N GLY A 634 18.25 27.56 11.77
CA GLY A 634 17.61 26.24 11.92
C GLY A 634 18.41 25.22 12.74
N ASN A 635 17.83 24.05 13.02
CA ASN A 635 18.47 22.98 13.84
C ASN A 635 19.90 22.62 13.39
N VAL A 636 20.19 22.62 12.08
CA VAL A 636 21.56 22.36 11.57
C VAL A 636 22.55 23.42 12.07
N ALA A 637 22.15 24.68 12.19
CA ALA A 637 23.00 25.74 12.74
C ALA A 637 23.24 25.55 14.25
N ILE A 638 22.24 25.09 15.00
CA ILE A 638 22.39 24.70 16.41
C ILE A 638 23.37 23.54 16.55
N ASP A 639 23.22 22.48 15.75
CA ASP A 639 24.13 21.34 15.76
C ASP A 639 25.56 21.73 15.38
N VAL A 640 25.74 22.62 14.41
CA VAL A 640 27.06 23.19 14.05
C VAL A 640 27.66 23.98 15.21
N ALA A 641 26.90 24.87 15.85
CA ALA A 641 27.39 25.69 16.95
C ALA A 641 27.77 24.86 18.18
N ARG A 642 26.93 23.90 18.56
CA ARG A 642 27.18 22.97 19.68
C ARG A 642 28.31 21.98 19.39
N THR A 643 28.49 21.60 18.13
CA THR A 643 29.65 20.82 17.69
C THR A 643 30.93 21.67 17.73
N ALA A 644 30.89 22.94 17.37
CA ALA A 644 32.04 23.85 17.43
C ALA A 644 32.56 24.03 18.88
N VAL A 645 31.66 24.15 19.86
CA VAL A 645 32.03 24.16 21.29
C VAL A 645 32.80 22.88 21.67
N ARG A 646 32.30 21.70 21.27
CA ARG A 646 32.94 20.40 21.55
C ARG A 646 34.25 20.18 20.77
N ALA A 647 34.39 20.84 19.62
CA ALA A 647 35.63 20.89 18.85
C ALA A 647 36.69 21.83 19.48
N GLY A 648 36.36 22.59 20.53
CA GLY A 648 37.31 23.42 21.27
C GLY A 648 37.32 24.91 20.93
N ALA A 649 36.33 25.41 20.17
CA ALA A 649 36.19 26.83 19.90
C ALA A 649 36.15 27.65 21.22
N SER A 650 36.92 28.74 21.28
CA SER A 650 37.09 29.55 22.50
C SER A 650 35.83 30.35 22.83
N LYS A 651 35.14 30.82 21.78
CA LYS A 651 33.82 31.44 21.84
C LYS A 651 33.04 31.03 20.60
N VAL A 652 31.72 30.81 20.74
CA VAL A 652 30.82 30.58 19.60
C VAL A 652 29.72 31.63 19.59
N THR A 653 29.63 32.38 18.49
CA THR A 653 28.55 33.35 18.26
C THR A 653 27.74 32.92 17.03
N MET A 654 26.45 32.66 17.22
CA MET A 654 25.53 32.27 16.14
C MET A 654 24.68 33.47 15.71
N LEU A 655 24.63 33.75 14.41
CA LEU A 655 23.86 34.86 13.84
C LEU A 655 22.83 34.33 12.82
N CYS A 656 21.63 34.92 12.83
CA CYS A 656 20.54 34.53 11.94
C CYS A 656 19.70 35.74 11.51
N LEU A 657 19.00 35.58 10.37
CA LEU A 657 18.20 36.64 9.74
C LEU A 657 16.88 36.88 10.49
N GLU A 658 16.39 35.82 11.11
CA GLU A 658 15.10 35.68 11.77
C GLU A 658 15.10 36.37 13.14
N GLY A 659 13.95 36.95 13.53
CA GLY A 659 13.70 37.34 14.92
C GLY A 659 13.69 36.11 15.85
N GLU A 660 13.83 36.32 17.16
CA GLU A 660 13.91 35.20 18.13
C GLU A 660 12.68 34.25 18.06
N LYS A 661 11.50 34.81 17.78
CA LYS A 661 10.24 34.04 17.62
C LYS A 661 10.03 33.44 16.22
N GLU A 662 10.88 33.79 15.26
CA GLU A 662 10.81 33.38 13.85
C GLU A 662 11.89 32.35 13.49
N MET A 663 12.78 32.01 14.44
CA MET A 663 13.85 31.04 14.23
C MET A 663 13.27 29.67 13.79
N PRO A 664 13.77 29.07 12.69
CA PRO A 664 13.36 27.72 12.27
C PRO A 664 13.79 26.60 13.22
N ALA A 665 14.67 26.88 14.19
CA ALA A 665 15.13 25.90 15.16
C ALA A 665 14.11 25.63 16.28
N ALA A 666 14.11 24.40 16.81
CA ALA A 666 13.26 24.04 17.95
C ALA A 666 13.67 24.81 19.22
N ALA A 667 12.68 25.27 19.99
CA ALA A 667 12.91 26.17 21.13
C ALA A 667 13.73 25.53 22.27
N ASP A 668 13.61 24.21 22.46
CA ASP A 668 14.43 23.42 23.38
C ASP A 668 15.88 23.30 22.88
N GLU A 669 16.10 23.05 21.59
CA GLU A 669 17.45 23.04 20.99
C GLU A 669 18.14 24.42 21.10
N VAL A 670 17.40 25.52 20.93
CA VAL A 670 17.92 26.90 21.15
C VAL A 670 18.25 27.15 22.62
N ALA A 671 17.44 26.64 23.56
CA ALA A 671 17.73 26.73 24.98
C ALA A 671 19.00 25.94 25.37
N GLU A 672 19.14 24.69 24.92
CA GLU A 672 20.34 23.88 25.14
C GLU A 672 21.61 24.54 24.56
N ALA A 673 21.51 25.22 23.41
CA ALA A 673 22.63 25.98 22.85
C ALA A 673 23.04 27.17 23.75
N LYS A 674 22.07 27.92 24.27
CA LYS A 674 22.31 29.02 25.22
C LYS A 674 22.89 28.51 26.56
N GLU A 675 22.44 27.34 27.05
CA GLU A 675 23.01 26.67 28.24
C GLU A 675 24.48 26.23 28.02
N GLU A 676 24.86 25.86 26.80
CA GLU A 676 26.25 25.54 26.43
C GLU A 676 27.13 26.79 26.18
N GLY A 677 26.60 28.00 26.40
CA GLY A 677 27.33 29.27 26.32
C GLY A 677 27.38 29.92 24.93
N ILE A 678 26.55 29.47 23.98
CA ILE A 678 26.51 30.01 22.61
C ILE A 678 25.76 31.35 22.60
N GLU A 679 26.40 32.42 22.12
CA GLU A 679 25.77 33.74 21.97
C GLU A 679 24.92 33.78 20.69
N VAL A 680 23.60 33.95 20.81
CA VAL A 680 22.67 34.02 19.65
C VAL A 680 22.31 35.47 19.34
N LYS A 681 22.51 35.91 18.09
CA LYS A 681 22.12 37.26 17.60
C LYS A 681 21.13 37.18 16.45
N ASN A 682 19.91 37.63 16.70
CA ASN A 682 18.79 37.65 15.77
C ASN A 682 18.71 38.93 14.92
N GLY A 683 18.22 38.80 13.69
CA GLY A 683 18.02 39.91 12.76
C GLY A 683 19.30 40.44 12.10
N TRP A 684 20.25 39.57 11.78
CA TRP A 684 21.54 39.93 11.15
C TRP A 684 21.86 39.00 9.98
N GLY A 685 22.20 39.58 8.82
CA GLY A 685 22.66 38.86 7.63
C GLY A 685 24.08 39.22 7.25
N PRO A 686 24.87 38.31 6.65
CA PRO A 686 26.23 38.61 6.22
C PRO A 686 26.24 39.71 5.14
N LYS A 687 27.24 40.59 5.22
CA LYS A 687 27.53 41.63 4.23
C LYS A 687 28.86 41.37 3.53
N GLU A 688 29.90 41.03 4.30
CA GLU A 688 31.26 40.80 3.85
C GLU A 688 32.06 40.00 4.88
N VAL A 689 32.98 39.15 4.42
CA VAL A 689 33.98 38.45 5.25
C VAL A 689 35.31 39.20 5.12
N VAL A 690 35.80 39.75 6.22
CA VAL A 690 37.07 40.49 6.26
C VAL A 690 38.21 39.49 6.44
N THR A 691 39.23 39.62 5.60
CA THR A 691 40.36 38.68 5.55
C THR A 691 41.67 39.35 5.92
N GLU A 692 42.56 38.60 6.56
CA GLU A 692 43.94 39.00 6.85
C GLU A 692 44.87 37.85 6.44
N ASN A 693 45.83 38.13 5.57
CA ASN A 693 46.72 37.12 4.97
C ASN A 693 46.02 35.93 4.27
N GLY A 694 44.77 36.11 3.83
CA GLY A 694 43.96 35.06 3.19
C GLY A 694 43.11 34.21 4.16
N HIS A 695 43.25 34.43 5.46
CA HIS A 695 42.46 33.81 6.51
C HIS A 695 41.32 34.75 6.95
N VAL A 696 40.21 34.22 7.47
CA VAL A 696 39.13 35.03 8.06
C VAL A 696 39.60 35.73 9.33
N LYS A 697 39.23 37.00 9.49
CA LYS A 697 39.52 37.83 10.68
C LYS A 697 38.25 38.29 11.39
N SER A 698 37.24 38.66 10.61
CA SER A 698 35.94 39.09 11.11
C SER A 698 34.89 38.97 10.01
N VAL A 699 33.62 39.06 10.39
CA VAL A 699 32.49 39.13 9.46
C VAL A 699 31.67 40.37 9.77
N ILE A 700 31.41 41.16 8.73
CA ILE A 700 30.50 42.30 8.78
C ILE A 700 29.10 41.80 8.46
N PHE A 701 28.16 42.09 9.37
CA PHE A 701 26.75 41.82 9.23
C PHE A 701 25.98 43.13 9.03
N LYS A 702 24.82 43.03 8.38
CA LYS A 702 23.84 44.10 8.18
C LYS A 702 22.50 43.72 8.79
N ARG A 703 21.76 44.70 9.31
CA ARG A 703 20.48 44.48 9.99
C ARG A 703 19.45 43.91 9.02
N CYS A 704 18.87 42.76 9.35
CA CYS A 704 17.67 42.24 8.69
C CYS A 704 16.44 42.92 9.28
N VAL A 705 15.63 43.53 8.41
CA VAL A 705 14.41 44.29 8.79
C VAL A 705 13.17 43.40 8.67
N SER A 706 13.15 42.48 7.70
CA SER A 706 12.09 41.49 7.51
C SER A 706 12.62 40.30 6.72
N VAL A 707 12.35 39.06 7.13
CA VAL A 707 12.79 37.85 6.42
C VAL A 707 11.84 37.46 5.28
N PHE A 708 10.55 37.73 5.44
CA PHE A 708 9.50 37.33 4.50
C PHE A 708 8.81 38.54 3.85
N ASP A 709 8.27 38.34 2.67
CA ASP A 709 7.35 39.31 2.03
C ASP A 709 5.91 39.18 2.57
N SER A 710 5.00 40.00 2.03
CA SER A 710 3.58 39.99 2.40
C SER A 710 2.80 38.72 2.00
N GLU A 711 3.40 37.85 1.17
CA GLU A 711 2.87 36.53 0.81
C GLU A 711 3.56 35.41 1.62
N HIS A 712 4.30 35.76 2.68
CA HIS A 712 5.13 34.86 3.49
C HIS A 712 6.20 34.08 2.68
N ARG A 713 6.63 34.59 1.53
CA ARG A 713 7.75 34.03 0.77
C ARG A 713 9.06 34.57 1.32
N PHE A 714 10.09 33.72 1.39
CA PHE A 714 11.43 34.12 1.84
C PHE A 714 12.00 35.20 0.90
N SER A 715 12.19 36.40 1.43
CA SER A 715 12.57 37.61 0.70
C SER A 715 13.18 38.63 1.67
N PRO A 716 14.40 38.36 2.19
CA PRO A 716 14.98 39.16 3.25
C PRO A 716 15.30 40.59 2.79
N LYS A 717 14.89 41.57 3.59
CA LYS A 717 15.19 43.00 3.39
C LYS A 717 16.16 43.48 4.46
N TYR A 718 17.14 44.27 4.04
CA TYR A 718 18.22 44.74 4.90
C TYR A 718 18.23 46.26 5.04
N ASN A 719 18.66 46.74 6.21
CA ASN A 719 19.18 48.09 6.37
C ASN A 719 20.70 48.02 6.17
N GLU A 720 21.20 48.61 5.09
CA GLU A 720 22.63 48.56 4.73
C GLU A 720 23.49 49.54 5.55
N GLU A 721 22.87 50.52 6.22
CA GLU A 721 23.52 51.52 7.07
C GLU A 721 23.79 51.00 8.49
N GLU A 722 22.97 50.05 8.97
CA GLU A 722 23.11 49.45 10.29
C GLU A 722 23.92 48.16 10.19
N THR A 723 25.21 48.24 10.52
CA THR A 723 26.15 47.12 10.47
C THR A 723 26.83 46.84 11.80
N ILE A 724 27.16 45.58 12.05
CA ILE A 724 28.05 45.14 13.13
C ILE A 724 29.20 44.30 12.57
N GLU A 725 30.37 44.39 13.18
CA GLU A 725 31.51 43.54 12.87
C GLU A 725 31.73 42.55 14.02
N ILE A 726 31.88 41.26 13.71
CA ILE A 726 32.15 40.20 14.69
C ILE A 726 33.51 39.56 14.35
N PRO A 727 34.54 39.72 15.19
CA PRO A 727 35.81 39.01 15.03
C PRO A 727 35.65 37.49 15.12
N CYS A 728 36.37 36.75 14.28
CA CYS A 728 36.43 35.29 14.32
C CYS A 728 37.60 34.73 13.49
N GLU A 729 38.14 33.59 13.91
CA GLU A 729 39.11 32.77 13.17
C GLU A 729 38.40 31.65 12.37
N ASN A 730 37.12 31.40 12.63
CA ASN A 730 36.33 30.39 11.91
C ASN A 730 34.94 30.91 11.56
N LEU A 731 34.48 30.61 10.35
CA LEU A 731 33.15 30.94 9.86
C LEU A 731 32.44 29.71 9.31
N LEU A 732 31.34 29.31 9.97
CA LEU A 732 30.57 28.11 9.63
C LEU A 732 29.21 28.50 9.02
N LEU A 733 29.05 28.26 7.72
CA LEU A 733 27.87 28.67 6.95
C LEU A 733 26.78 27.57 6.94
N SER A 734 25.71 27.77 7.71
CA SER A 734 24.61 26.83 7.93
C SER A 734 23.29 27.34 7.33
N ILE A 735 23.38 27.95 6.14
CA ILE A 735 22.30 28.69 5.46
C ILE A 735 21.57 27.89 4.36
N GLY A 736 21.72 26.57 4.37
CA GLY A 736 20.97 25.64 3.54
C GLY A 736 21.81 24.59 2.83
N GLN A 737 21.13 23.64 2.21
CA GLN A 737 21.72 22.48 1.54
C GLN A 737 21.48 22.51 0.03
N SER A 738 22.28 21.76 -0.72
CA SER A 738 22.22 21.58 -2.17
C SER A 738 22.39 20.10 -2.54
N VAL A 739 21.78 19.67 -3.65
CA VAL A 739 22.03 18.34 -4.23
C VAL A 739 23.33 18.41 -5.03
N GLN A 740 24.22 17.45 -4.82
CA GLN A 740 25.39 17.24 -5.70
C GLN A 740 25.11 16.05 -6.61
N TRP A 741 24.71 16.34 -7.85
CA TRP A 741 24.33 15.32 -8.85
C TRP A 741 25.53 14.64 -9.52
N GLY A 742 26.64 15.36 -9.73
CA GLY A 742 27.75 14.86 -10.54
C GLY A 742 27.29 14.39 -11.92
N GLY A 743 27.87 13.29 -12.41
CA GLY A 743 27.45 12.63 -13.66
C GLY A 743 26.27 11.65 -13.51
N LEU A 744 25.59 11.58 -12.35
CA LEU A 744 24.62 10.52 -12.03
C LEU A 744 23.43 10.47 -12.99
N LEU A 745 22.99 11.64 -13.49
CA LEU A 745 21.86 11.78 -14.41
C LEU A 745 22.26 11.79 -15.90
N GLU A 746 23.54 11.65 -16.23
CA GLU A 746 23.99 11.67 -17.63
C GLU A 746 23.30 10.57 -18.44
N GLY A 747 22.80 10.92 -19.63
CA GLY A 747 22.06 10.00 -20.50
C GLY A 747 20.72 9.50 -19.93
N THR A 748 20.11 10.23 -18.99
CA THR A 748 18.74 9.99 -18.49
C THR A 748 17.80 11.14 -18.86
N LYS A 749 16.49 10.91 -18.79
CA LYS A 749 15.45 11.97 -18.96
C LYS A 749 15.07 12.68 -17.66
N VAL A 750 15.83 12.55 -16.57
CA VAL A 750 15.44 13.16 -15.28
C VAL A 750 15.58 14.69 -15.35
N GLU A 751 14.48 15.39 -15.16
CA GLU A 751 14.45 16.85 -15.11
C GLU A 751 14.71 17.37 -13.69
N LEU A 752 15.25 18.59 -13.58
CA LEU A 752 15.54 19.26 -12.32
C LEU A 752 14.72 20.54 -12.14
N ASN A 753 14.24 20.75 -10.91
CA ASN A 753 13.62 21.99 -10.48
C ASN A 753 14.68 23.11 -10.33
N ARG A 754 14.24 24.37 -10.30
CA ARG A 754 15.11 25.56 -10.12
C ARG A 754 15.96 25.55 -8.85
N ASN A 755 15.55 24.80 -7.82
CA ASN A 755 16.27 24.62 -6.56
C ASN A 755 17.27 23.45 -6.57
N GLY A 756 17.37 22.70 -7.69
CA GLY A 756 18.25 21.54 -7.85
C GLY A 756 17.65 20.18 -7.46
N THR A 757 16.40 20.11 -6.97
CA THR A 757 15.74 18.82 -6.67
C THR A 757 15.15 18.18 -7.93
N ALA A 758 15.03 16.86 -7.97
CA ALA A 758 14.45 16.16 -9.12
C ALA A 758 12.96 16.43 -9.30
N VAL A 759 12.51 16.50 -10.56
CA VAL A 759 11.10 16.53 -10.94
C VAL A 759 10.58 15.10 -11.00
N ALA A 760 9.51 14.82 -10.24
CA ALA A 760 8.83 13.53 -10.22
C ALA A 760 7.37 13.69 -9.77
N ASP A 761 6.55 12.69 -10.06
CA ASP A 761 5.16 12.67 -9.60
C ASP A 761 5.05 12.56 -8.07
N LYS A 762 4.06 13.26 -7.50
CA LYS A 762 3.86 13.37 -6.06
C LYS A 762 3.33 12.11 -5.39
N LEU A 763 2.66 11.23 -6.13
CA LEU A 763 2.12 9.96 -5.63
C LEU A 763 3.08 8.81 -5.96
N THR A 764 3.49 8.69 -7.22
CA THR A 764 4.25 7.55 -7.71
C THR A 764 5.76 7.67 -7.50
N ARG A 765 6.29 8.88 -7.25
CA ARG A 765 7.75 9.16 -7.19
C ARG A 765 8.50 8.95 -8.51
N GLN A 766 7.80 8.65 -9.60
CA GLN A 766 8.40 8.40 -10.92
C GLN A 766 8.85 9.71 -11.57
N THR A 767 10.04 9.71 -12.17
CA THR A 767 10.55 10.83 -12.97
C THR A 767 10.05 10.77 -14.42
N ALA A 768 10.50 11.69 -15.28
CA ALA A 768 10.29 11.58 -16.73
C ALA A 768 11.06 10.41 -17.39
N GLU A 769 11.97 9.74 -16.67
CA GLU A 769 12.50 8.43 -17.06
C GLU A 769 11.74 7.32 -16.31
N PRO A 770 11.00 6.42 -16.99
CA PRO A 770 10.05 5.52 -16.33
C PRO A 770 10.64 4.55 -15.29
N ASP A 771 11.89 4.12 -15.44
CA ASP A 771 12.56 3.21 -14.50
C ASP A 771 13.28 3.93 -13.36
N ILE A 772 13.26 5.27 -13.33
CA ILE A 772 13.89 6.09 -12.28
C ILE A 772 12.83 6.73 -11.39
N PHE A 773 12.96 6.43 -10.09
CA PHE A 773 12.16 6.94 -8.99
C PHE A 773 13.05 7.74 -8.02
N VAL A 774 12.48 8.72 -7.31
CA VAL A 774 13.24 9.62 -6.42
C VAL A 774 12.58 9.79 -5.05
N GLY A 775 13.36 9.94 -3.98
CA GLY A 775 12.80 10.20 -2.65
C GLY A 775 13.80 10.67 -1.60
N GLY A 776 13.27 11.17 -0.48
CA GLY A 776 14.05 11.95 0.48
C GLY A 776 14.38 13.35 -0.04
N ASP A 777 15.43 13.97 0.51
CA ASP A 777 15.69 15.41 0.31
C ASP A 777 15.94 15.80 -1.16
N VAL A 778 16.44 14.87 -1.98
CA VAL A 778 16.64 15.06 -3.43
C VAL A 778 15.33 15.29 -4.20
N PHE A 779 14.18 14.92 -3.61
CA PHE A 779 12.84 15.20 -4.11
C PHE A 779 12.15 16.32 -3.31
N THR A 780 12.12 16.21 -1.97
CA THR A 780 11.34 17.12 -1.10
C THR A 780 12.02 18.45 -0.76
N GLY A 781 13.30 18.59 -1.07
CA GLY A 781 14.20 19.48 -0.30
C GLY A 781 14.48 18.91 1.09
N ALA A 782 15.45 19.49 1.81
CA ALA A 782 15.85 19.04 3.15
C ALA A 782 14.66 18.96 4.12
N ARG A 783 14.42 17.77 4.67
CA ARG A 783 13.35 17.46 5.64
C ARG A 783 13.89 16.56 6.77
N PHE A 784 13.03 16.06 7.63
CA PHE A 784 13.44 15.15 8.72
C PHE A 784 13.54 13.71 8.22
N ALA A 785 14.34 12.88 8.92
CA ALA A 785 14.54 11.48 8.56
C ALA A 785 13.21 10.70 8.41
N ILE A 786 12.18 11.03 9.19
CA ILE A 786 10.86 10.41 9.11
C ILE A 786 10.10 10.76 7.81
N ASP A 787 10.28 11.97 7.26
CA ASP A 787 9.76 12.36 5.95
C ASP A 787 10.48 11.57 4.83
N ALA A 788 11.80 11.37 4.97
CA ALA A 788 12.60 10.59 4.03
C ALA A 788 12.24 9.09 4.03
N ILE A 789 11.97 8.50 5.19
CA ILE A 789 11.50 7.10 5.32
C ILE A 789 10.13 6.91 4.63
N ALA A 790 9.21 7.88 4.78
CA ALA A 790 7.94 7.87 4.05
C ALA A 790 8.16 7.93 2.53
N GLY A 791 9.09 8.77 2.06
CA GLY A 791 9.51 8.83 0.66
C GLY A 791 10.04 7.49 0.13
N GLY A 792 10.86 6.79 0.92
CA GLY A 792 11.39 5.46 0.59
C GLY A 792 10.29 4.39 0.44
N ARG A 793 9.30 4.38 1.33
CA ARG A 793 8.13 3.47 1.23
C ARG A 793 7.28 3.74 0.00
N GLU A 794 6.97 5.00 -0.30
CA GLU A 794 6.18 5.30 -1.49
C GLU A 794 6.93 4.93 -2.78
N GLY A 795 8.27 5.07 -2.77
CA GLY A 795 9.15 4.56 -3.81
C GLY A 795 9.07 3.03 -3.97
N SER A 796 9.16 2.25 -2.89
CA SER A 796 9.10 0.79 -2.97
C SER A 796 7.78 0.27 -3.54
N VAL A 797 6.65 0.84 -3.13
CA VAL A 797 5.31 0.48 -3.64
C VAL A 797 5.20 0.77 -5.15
N SER A 798 5.76 1.88 -5.61
CA SER A 798 5.78 2.23 -7.03
C SER A 798 6.73 1.37 -7.86
N ILE A 799 7.90 1.02 -7.32
CA ILE A 799 8.85 0.13 -7.99
C ILE A 799 8.25 -1.27 -8.16
N ASN A 800 7.62 -1.83 -7.11
CA ASN A 800 6.87 -3.09 -7.22
C ASN A 800 5.80 -3.02 -8.32
N ARG A 801 5.04 -1.92 -8.39
CA ARG A 801 4.05 -1.72 -9.46
C ARG A 801 4.70 -1.56 -10.85
N PHE A 802 5.86 -0.94 -10.96
CA PHE A 802 6.54 -0.68 -12.23
C PHE A 802 7.17 -1.93 -12.85
N VAL A 803 7.90 -2.72 -12.07
CA VAL A 803 8.63 -3.90 -12.59
C VAL A 803 7.70 -5.01 -13.08
N HIS A 804 6.45 -5.04 -12.59
CA HIS A 804 5.42 -5.97 -13.04
C HIS A 804 4.54 -5.34 -14.12
N LYS A 805 4.88 -5.63 -15.38
CA LYS A 805 4.17 -5.15 -16.59
C LYS A 805 2.64 -5.29 -16.48
N GLY A 806 1.93 -4.24 -16.89
CA GLY A 806 0.47 -4.20 -16.87
C GLY A 806 -0.16 -3.69 -15.57
N ASN A 807 0.66 -3.44 -14.53
CA ASN A 807 0.21 -2.73 -13.34
C ASN A 807 0.22 -1.20 -13.54
N ARG A 808 -0.75 -0.53 -12.92
CA ARG A 808 -0.79 0.92 -12.76
C ARG A 808 -0.13 1.34 -11.45
N LEU A 809 0.53 2.49 -11.46
CA LEU A 809 1.24 3.03 -10.29
C LEU A 809 0.29 3.65 -9.24
N ASP A 810 -0.93 3.99 -9.64
CA ASP A 810 -1.89 4.82 -8.92
C ASP A 810 -3.21 4.10 -8.55
N LEU A 811 -3.70 3.19 -9.40
CA LEU A 811 -5.00 2.52 -9.24
C LEU A 811 -5.06 1.57 -8.03
N ALA A 812 -6.14 1.64 -7.26
CA ALA A 812 -6.37 0.85 -6.04
C ALA A 812 -5.22 0.95 -5.03
N ARG A 813 -4.47 2.07 -5.05
CA ARG A 813 -3.35 2.33 -4.15
C ARG A 813 -3.88 2.83 -2.81
N ASP A 814 -3.43 2.23 -1.73
CA ASP A 814 -3.59 2.82 -0.40
C ASP A 814 -2.74 4.10 -0.33
N ARG A 815 -3.41 5.25 -0.25
CA ARG A 815 -2.77 6.57 -0.15
C ARG A 815 -2.37 6.93 1.28
N ARG A 816 -2.83 6.16 2.26
CA ARG A 816 -2.60 6.38 3.70
C ARG A 816 -2.99 7.79 4.17
N GLU A 817 -3.99 8.38 3.53
CA GLU A 817 -4.57 9.66 3.93
C GLU A 817 -5.41 9.48 5.21
N PHE A 818 -5.06 10.21 6.26
CA PHE A 818 -5.76 10.23 7.55
C PHE A 818 -6.09 11.66 7.95
N ILE A 819 -7.31 11.87 8.47
CA ILE A 819 -7.79 13.19 8.90
C ILE A 819 -7.60 13.30 10.42
N GLU A 820 -7.14 14.46 10.89
CA GLU A 820 -7.04 14.75 12.33
C GLU A 820 -8.44 14.99 12.92
N LEU A 821 -8.74 14.43 14.10
CA LEU A 821 -9.99 14.72 14.80
C LEU A 821 -10.07 16.20 15.22
N ASP A 822 -11.28 16.73 15.31
CA ASP A 822 -11.51 18.09 15.79
C ASP A 822 -11.33 18.14 17.32
N LYS A 823 -10.29 18.85 17.78
CA LYS A 823 -9.96 19.01 19.21
C LYS A 823 -10.90 19.98 19.95
N ASP A 824 -11.69 20.78 19.23
CA ASP A 824 -12.66 21.72 19.82
C ASP A 824 -14.04 21.07 20.05
N ASP A 825 -14.34 19.95 19.36
CA ASP A 825 -15.54 19.10 19.52
C ASP A 825 -15.24 17.72 20.14
N ILE A 826 -14.44 17.69 21.21
CA ILE A 826 -14.26 16.50 22.06
C ILE A 826 -14.62 16.75 23.52
N LYS A 827 -14.98 15.66 24.20
CA LYS A 827 -15.09 15.58 25.65
C LYS A 827 -14.19 14.45 26.15
N VAL A 828 -13.35 14.75 27.13
CA VAL A 828 -12.47 13.79 27.81
C VAL A 828 -12.96 13.65 29.25
N GLU A 829 -13.52 12.49 29.58
CA GLU A 829 -13.98 12.14 30.93
C GLU A 829 -13.04 11.09 31.53
N GLY A 830 -12.49 11.36 32.72
CA GLY A 830 -11.63 10.42 33.45
C GLY A 830 -10.33 10.05 32.73
N PHE A 831 -9.23 10.72 33.07
CA PHE A 831 -7.90 10.41 32.53
C PHE A 831 -6.86 10.30 33.64
N ASP A 832 -5.77 9.58 33.36
CA ASP A 832 -4.62 9.43 34.27
C ASP A 832 -3.87 10.77 34.41
N ASP A 833 -3.84 11.33 35.62
CA ASP A 833 -3.23 12.63 35.94
C ASP A 833 -1.72 12.54 36.27
N ALA A 834 -1.10 11.38 36.04
CA ALA A 834 0.35 11.22 36.13
C ALA A 834 1.10 12.27 35.29
N LYS A 835 2.16 12.82 35.89
CA LYS A 835 3.04 13.79 35.23
C LYS A 835 3.79 13.13 34.07
N ARG A 836 4.03 13.90 33.01
CA ARG A 836 4.89 13.49 31.88
C ARG A 836 6.26 13.07 32.41
N GLN A 837 6.70 11.87 32.04
CA GLN A 837 7.99 11.33 32.38
C GLN A 837 9.10 12.05 31.61
N ILE A 838 10.29 12.15 32.23
CA ILE A 838 11.45 12.87 31.70
C ILE A 838 12.65 11.91 31.76
N PRO A 839 13.48 11.82 30.71
CA PRO A 839 14.63 10.92 30.72
C PRO A 839 15.65 11.37 31.76
N GLY A 840 16.25 10.42 32.47
CA GLY A 840 17.38 10.70 33.35
C GLY A 840 18.61 11.22 32.56
N LYS A 841 19.61 11.75 33.26
CA LYS A 841 20.88 12.16 32.67
C LYS A 841 22.05 11.40 33.30
N LYS A 842 22.98 10.93 32.46
CA LYS A 842 24.30 10.41 32.84
C LYS A 842 25.13 11.55 33.45
N ALA A 843 26.07 11.22 34.34
CA ALA A 843 27.05 12.20 34.82
C ALA A 843 28.01 12.61 33.69
N GLY A 844 28.26 13.91 33.55
CA GLY A 844 29.14 14.46 32.51
C GLY A 844 28.96 15.97 32.33
N VAL A 845 29.82 16.59 31.53
CA VAL A 845 29.68 17.99 31.10
C VAL A 845 29.37 17.98 29.60
N ALA A 846 28.16 18.40 29.22
CA ALA A 846 27.66 18.24 27.84
C ALA A 846 28.59 18.86 26.78
N SER A 847 29.12 20.07 27.04
CA SER A 847 30.07 20.76 26.16
C SER A 847 31.45 20.09 26.03
N LYS A 848 31.74 19.05 26.82
CA LYS A 848 33.03 18.32 26.81
C LYS A 848 32.94 16.88 26.31
N THR A 849 31.77 16.42 25.88
CA THR A 849 31.61 15.06 25.32
C THR A 849 30.74 15.04 24.06
N PHE A 850 31.01 14.05 23.20
CA PHE A 850 30.22 13.67 22.05
C PHE A 850 29.23 12.52 22.35
N ASP A 851 29.10 12.08 23.60
CA ASP A 851 28.14 11.05 24.02
C ASP A 851 26.75 11.65 24.28
N ASP A 852 25.66 10.93 23.95
CA ASP A 852 24.32 11.30 24.44
C ASP A 852 24.28 11.07 25.96
N LEU A 853 24.19 12.15 26.73
CA LEU A 853 24.07 12.09 28.19
C LEU A 853 22.64 11.75 28.64
N ARG A 854 21.64 11.71 27.75
CA ARG A 854 20.27 11.30 28.11
C ARG A 854 20.24 9.78 28.31
N LEU A 855 19.55 9.35 29.36
CA LEU A 855 19.22 7.94 29.57
C LEU A 855 17.94 7.59 28.82
N VAL A 856 17.89 6.39 28.26
CA VAL A 856 16.62 5.77 27.84
C VAL A 856 15.74 5.60 29.08
N PHE A 857 14.41 5.75 28.92
CA PHE A 857 13.45 5.49 30.00
C PHE A 857 13.67 4.12 30.67
N THR A 858 13.31 4.02 31.95
CA THR A 858 13.10 2.71 32.59
C THR A 858 11.75 2.11 32.16
N GLU A 859 11.57 0.81 32.40
CA GLU A 859 10.29 0.14 32.19
C GLU A 859 9.14 0.81 32.98
N ASP A 860 9.38 1.21 34.23
CA ASP A 860 8.38 1.90 35.06
C ASP A 860 8.01 3.27 34.47
N GLN A 861 8.99 4.02 33.94
CA GLN A 861 8.72 5.27 33.24
C GLN A 861 7.90 5.05 31.96
N VAL A 862 8.20 4.01 31.18
CA VAL A 862 7.40 3.67 29.99
C VAL A 862 5.97 3.30 30.35
N LYS A 863 5.76 2.48 31.39
CA LYS A 863 4.41 2.12 31.85
C LYS A 863 3.66 3.34 32.37
N ALA A 864 4.28 4.18 33.19
CA ALA A 864 3.67 5.40 33.68
C ALA A 864 3.30 6.36 32.54
N GLU A 865 4.20 6.59 31.58
CA GLU A 865 3.94 7.49 30.46
C GLU A 865 2.90 6.94 29.47
N ALA A 866 2.95 5.64 29.18
CA ALA A 866 2.04 5.02 28.21
C ALA A 866 0.58 5.02 28.67
N ASN A 867 0.34 4.89 29.99
CA ASN A 867 -1.01 4.94 30.57
C ASN A 867 -1.65 6.35 30.51
N ARG A 868 -0.88 7.42 30.27
CA ARG A 868 -1.40 8.79 30.04
C ARG A 868 -2.19 8.94 28.72
N CYS A 869 -2.16 7.94 27.85
CA CYS A 869 -2.75 7.96 26.50
C CYS A 869 -4.28 8.04 26.53
N LEU A 870 -4.86 9.10 25.95
CA LEU A 870 -6.30 9.36 25.96
C LEU A 870 -7.14 8.44 25.02
N GLY A 871 -6.54 7.55 24.25
CA GLY A 871 -7.30 6.65 23.37
C GLY A 871 -8.08 7.36 22.26
N CYS A 872 -7.46 8.31 21.55
CA CYS A 872 -8.13 9.27 20.67
C CYS A 872 -9.01 8.67 19.54
N GLY A 873 -8.50 7.66 18.83
CA GLY A 873 -9.18 7.01 17.70
C GLY A 873 -9.67 5.60 17.99
N ALA A 874 -10.62 5.13 17.17
CA ALA A 874 -11.05 3.73 17.05
C ALA A 874 -11.19 3.34 15.57
N THR A 875 -11.20 2.04 15.28
CA THR A 875 -11.75 1.53 14.02
C THR A 875 -13.27 1.45 14.13
N THR A 876 -13.99 1.64 13.02
CA THR A 876 -15.42 1.34 12.90
C THR A 876 -15.64 0.53 11.63
N VAL A 877 -16.61 -0.39 11.66
CA VAL A 877 -16.98 -1.22 10.51
C VAL A 877 -18.37 -0.86 10.00
N ASP A 878 -18.48 -0.63 8.70
CA ASP A 878 -19.76 -0.61 8.00
C ASP A 878 -20.22 -2.04 7.66
N GLU A 879 -21.14 -2.58 8.46
CA GLU A 879 -21.70 -3.92 8.26
C GLU A 879 -22.43 -4.08 6.92
N ASN A 880 -22.93 -3.00 6.32
CA ASN A 880 -23.58 -3.07 5.01
C ASN A 880 -22.55 -3.31 3.89
N ARG A 881 -21.31 -2.82 4.05
CA ARG A 881 -20.22 -3.02 3.08
C ARG A 881 -19.35 -4.24 3.40
N CYS A 882 -19.31 -4.66 4.66
CA CYS A 882 -18.51 -5.79 5.12
C CYS A 882 -18.95 -7.12 4.47
N ILE A 883 -17.97 -7.91 3.99
CA ILE A 883 -18.17 -9.21 3.33
C ILE A 883 -17.89 -10.41 4.24
N GLY A 884 -17.52 -10.18 5.51
CA GLY A 884 -17.29 -11.25 6.49
C GLY A 884 -16.07 -12.14 6.22
N CYS A 885 -14.99 -11.59 5.66
CA CYS A 885 -13.78 -12.36 5.28
C CYS A 885 -12.83 -12.71 6.44
N GLY A 886 -12.96 -12.09 7.62
CA GLY A 886 -12.07 -12.38 8.77
C GLY A 886 -10.67 -11.75 8.74
N LEU A 887 -10.15 -11.30 7.60
CA LEU A 887 -8.81 -10.67 7.51
C LEU A 887 -8.56 -9.53 8.52
N CYS A 888 -9.60 -8.76 8.85
CA CYS A 888 -9.50 -7.69 9.83
C CYS A 888 -9.27 -8.18 11.28
N THR A 889 -9.69 -9.40 11.63
CA THR A 889 -9.46 -10.01 12.96
C THR A 889 -8.05 -10.60 13.04
N THR A 890 -7.52 -11.18 11.96
CA THR A 890 -6.14 -11.71 11.92
C THR A 890 -5.06 -10.64 12.04
N LYS A 891 -5.39 -9.37 11.81
CA LYS A 891 -4.49 -8.22 12.02
C LYS A 891 -4.72 -7.49 13.36
N CYS A 892 -5.60 -8.00 14.23
CA CYS A 892 -5.97 -7.32 15.48
C CYS A 892 -5.32 -7.96 16.72
N GLU A 893 -4.12 -7.48 17.05
CA GLU A 893 -3.34 -7.88 18.23
C GLU A 893 -3.94 -7.47 19.60
N PHE A 894 -5.18 -6.97 19.62
CA PHE A 894 -5.86 -6.41 20.80
C PHE A 894 -7.23 -7.05 21.06
N ASP A 895 -7.61 -8.09 20.31
CA ASP A 895 -8.93 -8.74 20.41
C ASP A 895 -10.11 -7.75 20.32
N ALA A 896 -9.90 -6.67 19.58
CA ALA A 896 -10.84 -5.54 19.49
C ALA A 896 -11.81 -5.66 18.31
N ILE A 897 -11.69 -6.68 17.48
CA ILE A 897 -12.58 -6.92 16.34
C ILE A 897 -12.81 -8.42 16.16
N HIS A 898 -14.07 -8.81 16.17
CA HIS A 898 -14.51 -10.21 16.10
C HIS A 898 -15.53 -10.40 14.96
N LEU A 899 -15.70 -11.63 14.49
CA LEU A 899 -16.77 -11.99 13.56
C LEU A 899 -17.99 -12.52 14.33
N THR A 900 -19.19 -12.05 13.98
CA THR A 900 -20.46 -12.63 14.43
C THR A 900 -21.26 -13.14 13.24
N ARG A 901 -22.03 -14.21 13.43
CA ARG A 901 -22.79 -14.88 12.36
C ARG A 901 -24.15 -14.21 12.07
N ASP A 902 -24.12 -12.91 11.75
CA ASP A 902 -25.31 -12.05 11.60
C ASP A 902 -26.25 -12.42 10.44
N MET A 903 -25.73 -13.10 9.41
CA MET A 903 -26.51 -13.46 8.22
C MET A 903 -26.49 -14.98 7.94
N PRO A 904 -27.09 -15.84 8.79
CA PRO A 904 -27.10 -17.30 8.59
C PRO A 904 -27.63 -17.78 7.23
N ALA A 905 -28.48 -16.99 6.57
CA ALA A 905 -29.00 -17.27 5.24
C ALA A 905 -27.96 -17.09 4.11
N ALA A 906 -26.78 -16.51 4.41
CA ALA A 906 -25.72 -16.36 3.43
C ALA A 906 -24.93 -17.64 3.16
N SER A 907 -24.97 -18.63 4.06
CA SER A 907 -24.33 -19.93 3.87
C SER A 907 -25.12 -20.87 2.94
N THR A 908 -26.36 -20.49 2.56
CA THR A 908 -27.21 -21.30 1.68
C THR A 908 -26.75 -21.21 0.23
N MET A 909 -25.99 -22.21 -0.22
CA MET A 909 -25.51 -22.27 -1.60
C MET A 909 -26.53 -22.97 -2.50
N VAL A 910 -26.74 -22.45 -3.71
CA VAL A 910 -27.79 -22.92 -4.62
C VAL A 910 -27.18 -23.18 -5.99
N ARG A 911 -27.54 -24.30 -6.62
CA ARG A 911 -27.14 -24.61 -7.99
C ARG A 911 -27.56 -23.49 -8.96
N SER A 912 -26.67 -23.08 -9.85
CA SER A 912 -26.92 -22.02 -10.84
C SER A 912 -28.12 -22.33 -11.77
N GLU A 913 -28.45 -23.60 -11.97
CA GLU A 913 -29.61 -24.08 -12.70
C GLU A 913 -30.94 -23.75 -11.98
N ASP A 914 -30.90 -23.63 -10.64
CA ASP A 914 -32.06 -23.33 -9.79
C ASP A 914 -32.16 -21.84 -9.41
N LYS A 915 -31.20 -20.99 -9.80
CA LYS A 915 -31.08 -19.59 -9.33
C LYS A 915 -32.35 -18.76 -9.45
N LEU A 916 -33.08 -18.90 -10.56
CA LEU A 916 -34.33 -18.16 -10.80
C LEU A 916 -35.43 -18.49 -9.78
N LYS A 917 -35.44 -19.72 -9.23
CA LYS A 917 -36.37 -20.15 -8.17
C LYS A 917 -36.16 -19.40 -6.85
N LYS A 918 -34.99 -18.76 -6.66
CA LYS A 918 -34.65 -17.98 -5.46
C LYS A 918 -34.61 -16.47 -5.74
N VAL A 919 -34.04 -16.06 -6.87
CA VAL A 919 -33.99 -14.66 -7.31
C VAL A 919 -35.39 -14.09 -7.56
N GLY A 920 -36.28 -14.84 -8.23
CA GLY A 920 -37.65 -14.37 -8.55
C GLY A 920 -38.46 -13.97 -7.31
N PRO A 921 -38.62 -14.85 -6.31
CA PRO A 921 -39.30 -14.52 -5.06
C PRO A 921 -38.65 -13.36 -4.29
N TYR A 922 -37.30 -13.27 -4.28
CA TYR A 922 -36.60 -12.16 -3.64
C TYR A 922 -36.84 -10.83 -4.36
N ALA A 923 -36.81 -10.81 -5.70
CA ALA A 923 -37.14 -9.66 -6.52
C ALA A 923 -38.56 -9.14 -6.24
N ALA A 924 -39.54 -10.04 -6.12
CA ALA A 924 -40.92 -9.69 -5.78
C ALA A 924 -41.02 -9.10 -4.35
N LYS A 925 -40.39 -9.74 -3.35
CA LYS A 925 -40.33 -9.24 -1.96
C LYS A 925 -39.71 -7.84 -1.90
N ARG A 926 -38.64 -7.62 -2.65
CA ARG A 926 -37.95 -6.33 -2.78
C ARG A 926 -38.84 -5.26 -3.44
N ALA A 927 -39.52 -5.59 -4.54
CA ALA A 927 -40.44 -4.68 -5.21
C ALA A 927 -41.58 -4.23 -4.28
N GLY A 928 -42.13 -5.16 -3.49
CA GLY A 928 -43.10 -4.85 -2.43
C GLY A 928 -42.54 -3.89 -1.37
N LYS A 929 -41.31 -4.13 -0.89
CA LYS A 929 -40.62 -3.22 0.06
C LYS A 929 -40.47 -1.80 -0.50
N ILE A 930 -40.02 -1.65 -1.74
CA ILE A 930 -39.86 -0.35 -2.42
C ILE A 930 -41.20 0.38 -2.52
N LEU A 931 -42.29 -0.33 -2.83
CA LEU A 931 -43.63 0.25 -2.90
C LEU A 931 -44.13 0.73 -1.54
N ILE A 932 -43.90 -0.06 -0.47
CA ILE A 932 -44.29 0.29 0.90
C ILE A 932 -43.53 1.54 1.37
N ASN A 933 -42.20 1.60 1.21
CA ASN A 933 -41.40 2.78 1.58
C ASN A 933 -41.86 4.04 0.84
N LYS A 934 -42.27 3.92 -0.44
CA LYS A 934 -42.82 5.05 -1.20
C LYS A 934 -44.17 5.57 -0.65
N ILE A 935 -44.97 4.71 -0.03
CA ILE A 935 -46.29 5.06 0.52
C ILE A 935 -46.19 5.61 1.95
N VAL A 936 -45.34 5.00 2.79
CA VAL A 936 -45.23 5.31 4.23
C VAL A 936 -44.24 6.44 4.52
N GLY A 937 -43.43 6.81 3.53
CA GLY A 937 -42.21 7.60 3.71
C GLY A 937 -41.04 6.71 4.16
N ASP A 938 -39.81 7.07 3.77
CA ASP A 938 -38.62 6.39 4.29
C ASP A 938 -38.51 6.69 5.80
N LYS A 939 -38.84 5.69 6.63
CA LYS A 939 -38.76 5.76 8.10
C LYS A 939 -37.51 5.07 8.68
N ASN A 940 -36.51 4.79 7.84
CA ASN A 940 -35.24 4.13 8.18
C ASN A 940 -34.07 4.95 7.65
#